data_AF-A0A6V6YY90-F1
#
_entry.id   AF-A0A6V6YY90-F1
#
_cell.length_a   1.000
_cell.length_b   1.000
_cell.length_c   1.000
_cell.angle_alpha   90.00
_cell.angle_beta   90.00
_cell.angle_gamma   90.00
#
_symmetry.space_group_name_H-M   'P 1'
#
loop_
_entity.id
_entity.type
_entity.pdbx_description
1 polymer ?
#
loop_
_entity_poly.entity_id
_entity_poly.type
_entity_poly.pdbx_seq_one_letter_code
_entity_poly.pdbx_strand_id
1 'polypeptide(L)'
;MISNYKFLHVYLMDSKSIFLYKSSSIFFLLFFLSALVSAQKQNSLNGVQIAFLSDVHLQDLFGKLSDNEYQGVLNPKTGKYTLARTMSSQLHSTRIFNENYFAFIAALEDIAKRNIKYVALPGDYTDDGQPIHVRGLEKILDQYRKKYNIEFFITTGNHDPVGPFAQESGKEDFLGNEGKSQPIYSKDGLYKPNLTIEQPVVVTADIAKMGYLGITNRLKNFGFYPDKKYKFWSTPFAAYTSQNYNYKKAEKAAELSNRVYSVTPGYEVPDVSYVVEPVEGLWLMAIDGNVYIPKKNGSDPKDSKSYSEASTGYNNVLSNKKHLIKWVAAISAQAKEQGKTLIAFSHFPMIDFNDDASSEIKELLGPNKWQLNRVPVEEVAQVFADAGLKIHFGGHMHINDTGIRTTSKGNTLVNVQTPSLAAYIPAYKLLTIKKDNLVDIQTITIDNVPGYDELFDLYKMEYQFLESQNTKDIWNIDILKTKSYHDFTDFHLKELVRLRFLKDDWPFAFKDFFLNVSGKDLLVLANIQTDKDFNFILKNKEALKKEWAEAEQKSNKILAENNVKKEDFNWTGYDFLVDFYRFRSADELALVDVSEKRAKAYRLLSQSFFGNHKEDTSKEKPLQNQIRLFLIIFNKFMHEAPADHFSVDLKNGVINRKER
;
A
#
# COMPACT_ATOMS: atom_id res chain seq x y z
N MET A 1 49.68 -16.60 68.27
CA MET A 1 50.26 -17.53 69.26
C MET A 1 50.32 -18.93 68.65
N ILE A 2 51.54 -19.44 68.48
CA ILE A 2 51.97 -20.87 68.52
C ILE A 2 51.16 -21.85 67.64
N SER A 3 51.58 -22.18 66.41
CA SER A 3 52.65 -23.13 66.01
C SER A 3 52.29 -24.63 66.12
N ASN A 4 52.24 -25.27 64.93
CA ASN A 4 52.79 -26.58 64.55
C ASN A 4 52.41 -27.86 65.32
N TYR A 5 52.11 -28.96 64.60
CA TYR A 5 53.14 -29.97 64.25
C TYR A 5 52.60 -31.26 63.56
N LYS A 6 53.42 -31.74 62.60
CA LYS A 6 53.81 -33.15 62.25
C LYS A 6 52.76 -34.10 61.64
N PHE A 7 52.92 -34.63 60.42
CA PHE A 7 53.94 -35.50 59.77
C PHE A 7 53.93 -37.01 60.17
N LEU A 8 53.56 -37.83 59.15
CA LEU A 8 54.14 -39.14 58.71
C LEU A 8 53.98 -40.38 59.64
N HIS A 9 53.84 -41.65 59.22
CA HIS A 9 54.26 -42.44 58.04
C HIS A 9 53.44 -43.78 58.01
N VAL A 10 52.96 -44.25 56.84
CA VAL A 10 53.39 -45.47 56.07
C VAL A 10 52.93 -46.84 56.61
N TYR A 11 52.15 -47.61 55.82
CA TYR A 11 52.60 -48.84 55.14
C TYR A 11 51.51 -49.42 54.21
N LEU A 12 51.98 -49.86 53.03
CA LEU A 12 51.28 -50.54 51.95
C LEU A 12 50.85 -51.97 52.32
N MET A 13 49.72 -52.43 51.76
CA MET A 13 49.65 -53.73 51.09
C MET A 13 48.41 -53.86 50.18
N ASP A 14 48.67 -54.32 48.96
CA ASP A 14 47.78 -54.64 47.85
C ASP A 14 46.69 -55.68 48.17
N SER A 15 45.50 -55.52 47.58
CA SER A 15 44.96 -56.53 46.65
C SER A 15 43.60 -56.11 46.05
N LYS A 16 43.65 -55.78 44.75
CA LYS A 16 42.66 -55.98 43.67
C LYS A 16 41.19 -56.30 44.00
N SER A 17 40.37 -55.72 43.11
CA SER A 17 39.03 -56.14 42.64
C SER A 17 37.83 -55.62 43.43
N ILE A 18 37.17 -54.61 42.88
CA ILE A 18 35.71 -54.45 42.63
C ILE A 18 35.44 -52.93 42.52
N PHE A 19 34.64 -52.53 41.52
CA PHE A 19 34.30 -51.15 41.09
C PHE A 19 35.10 -50.54 39.92
N LEU A 20 35.24 -51.30 38.84
CA LEU A 20 35.41 -50.78 37.47
C LEU A 20 34.09 -50.97 36.71
N TYR A 21 33.06 -50.16 36.98
CA TYR A 21 31.89 -49.95 36.10
C TYR A 21 31.03 -48.82 36.68
N LYS A 22 31.49 -47.57 36.59
CA LYS A 22 30.60 -46.41 36.83
C LYS A 22 31.01 -45.09 36.18
N SER A 23 32.03 -45.07 35.33
CA SER A 23 32.56 -43.81 34.77
C SER A 23 32.46 -43.72 33.25
N SER A 24 32.14 -44.82 32.54
CA SER A 24 32.10 -44.83 31.06
C SER A 24 30.68 -44.69 30.50
N SER A 25 29.65 -44.82 31.33
CA SER A 25 28.24 -44.71 30.90
C SER A 25 27.72 -43.27 30.87
N ILE A 26 28.38 -42.33 31.54
CA ILE A 26 27.95 -40.92 31.60
C ILE A 26 28.47 -40.12 30.39
N PHE A 27 29.65 -40.46 29.87
CA PHE A 27 30.18 -39.81 28.67
C PHE A 27 29.49 -40.24 27.37
N PHE A 28 29.03 -41.49 27.28
CA PHE A 28 28.21 -41.94 26.16
C PHE A 28 26.78 -41.39 26.22
N LEU A 29 26.21 -41.16 27.42
CA LEU A 29 24.89 -40.54 27.55
C LEU A 29 24.90 -39.05 27.14
N LEU A 30 25.98 -38.32 27.45
CA LEU A 30 26.14 -36.91 27.04
C LEU A 30 26.36 -36.76 25.52
N PHE A 31 27.04 -37.71 24.87
CA PHE A 31 27.21 -37.70 23.42
C PHE A 31 25.92 -38.06 22.66
N PHE A 32 25.08 -38.93 23.24
CA PHE A 32 23.75 -39.23 22.69
C PHE A 32 22.71 -38.14 22.99
N LEU A 33 22.81 -37.40 24.10
CA LEU A 33 21.97 -36.22 24.38
C LEU A 33 22.36 -35.00 23.54
N SER A 34 23.63 -34.84 23.12
CA SER A 34 24.02 -33.82 22.15
C SER A 34 23.74 -34.21 20.69
N ALA A 35 23.67 -35.52 20.38
CA ALA A 35 23.27 -36.01 19.06
C ALA A 35 21.73 -36.14 18.88
N LEU A 36 20.97 -36.03 19.99
CA LEU A 36 19.51 -35.91 20.02
C LEU A 36 19.02 -34.47 20.23
N VAL A 37 19.92 -33.47 20.26
CA VAL A 37 19.57 -32.14 19.74
C VAL A 37 19.36 -32.35 18.26
N SER A 38 18.12 -32.72 17.96
CA SER A 38 17.61 -33.00 16.65
C SER A 38 18.28 -32.05 15.67
N ALA A 39 19.04 -32.62 14.74
CA ALA A 39 18.95 -32.20 13.36
C ALA A 39 17.48 -32.37 12.94
N GLN A 40 16.59 -31.56 13.55
CA GLN A 40 15.36 -31.15 12.94
C GLN A 40 15.89 -30.59 11.63
N LYS A 41 15.61 -31.29 10.53
CA LYS A 41 15.52 -30.64 9.24
C LYS A 41 14.59 -29.46 9.47
N GLN A 42 15.16 -28.32 9.86
CA GLN A 42 14.48 -27.05 9.81
C GLN A 42 14.21 -26.93 8.33
N ASN A 43 12.95 -27.18 7.93
CA ASN A 43 12.57 -27.05 6.55
C ASN A 43 13.00 -25.65 6.17
N SER A 44 14.01 -25.59 5.32
CA SER A 44 14.67 -24.34 5.02
C SER A 44 13.64 -23.46 4.32
N LEU A 45 13.27 -22.35 4.96
CA LEU A 45 12.37 -21.35 4.34
C LEU A 45 12.98 -20.74 3.08
N ASN A 46 14.26 -20.98 2.79
CA ASN A 46 14.89 -20.56 1.54
C ASN A 46 14.07 -21.00 0.32
N GLY A 47 13.61 -20.02 -0.46
CA GLY A 47 12.75 -20.20 -1.62
C GLY A 47 11.25 -20.12 -1.33
N VAL A 48 10.83 -20.00 -0.06
CA VAL A 48 9.43 -19.72 0.26
C VAL A 48 9.07 -18.32 -0.21
N GLN A 49 7.94 -18.22 -0.90
CA GLN A 49 7.45 -16.99 -1.52
C GLN A 49 6.11 -16.56 -0.92
N ILE A 50 5.94 -15.25 -0.76
CA ILE A 50 4.71 -14.60 -0.30
C ILE A 50 4.40 -13.46 -1.27
N ALA A 51 3.22 -13.50 -1.89
CA ALA A 51 2.72 -12.37 -2.69
C ALA A 51 1.86 -11.45 -1.82
N PHE A 52 1.98 -10.13 -2.00
CA PHE A 52 1.17 -9.11 -1.32
C PHE A 52 0.34 -8.37 -2.35
N LEU A 53 -0.98 -8.49 -2.23
CA LEU A 53 -1.97 -7.83 -3.08
C LEU A 53 -2.76 -6.83 -2.22
N SER A 54 -2.36 -5.57 -2.27
CA SER A 54 -3.02 -4.52 -1.50
C SER A 54 -4.02 -3.73 -2.35
N ASP A 55 -5.04 -3.18 -1.68
CA ASP A 55 -5.95 -2.20 -2.28
C ASP A 55 -6.57 -2.70 -3.59
N VAL A 56 -6.97 -3.97 -3.61
CA VAL A 56 -7.59 -4.61 -4.78
C VAL A 56 -8.88 -3.89 -5.15
N HIS A 57 -9.62 -3.40 -4.16
CA HIS A 57 -10.88 -2.68 -4.30
C HIS A 57 -11.91 -3.39 -5.17
N LEU A 58 -12.03 -4.71 -5.02
CA LEU A 58 -12.88 -5.52 -5.86
C LEU A 58 -14.31 -4.98 -5.86
N GLN A 59 -14.76 -4.60 -7.05
CA GLN A 59 -16.16 -4.48 -7.40
C GLN A 59 -16.54 -5.73 -8.20
N ASP A 60 -17.37 -6.60 -7.63
CA ASP A 60 -17.86 -7.78 -8.35
C ASP A 60 -18.84 -7.37 -9.47
N LEU A 61 -18.26 -7.13 -10.65
CA LEU A 61 -18.97 -6.69 -11.86
C LEU A 61 -20.10 -7.62 -12.29
N PHE A 62 -20.00 -8.91 -11.95
CA PHE A 62 -20.94 -9.95 -12.33
C PHE A 62 -21.66 -10.57 -11.12
N GLY A 63 -21.60 -9.88 -9.98
CA GLY A 63 -22.28 -10.27 -8.76
C GLY A 63 -23.80 -10.23 -8.94
N LYS A 64 -24.50 -11.07 -8.18
CA LYS A 64 -25.97 -11.05 -8.12
C LYS A 64 -26.42 -10.46 -6.80
N LEU A 65 -27.37 -9.52 -6.88
CA LEU A 65 -28.12 -9.03 -5.73
C LEU A 65 -28.98 -10.18 -5.21
N SER A 66 -29.04 -10.32 -3.89
CA SER A 66 -29.70 -11.44 -3.21
C SER A 66 -31.17 -11.16 -2.88
N ASP A 67 -31.57 -9.90 -2.92
CA ASP A 67 -32.90 -9.40 -2.57
C ASP A 67 -33.53 -8.49 -3.66
N ASN A 68 -32.91 -8.42 -4.85
CA ASN A 68 -33.39 -7.62 -5.97
C ASN A 68 -33.03 -8.30 -7.30
N GLU A 69 -33.91 -8.23 -8.30
CA GLU A 69 -33.72 -8.85 -9.62
C GLU A 69 -32.87 -8.01 -10.59
N TYR A 70 -32.51 -6.77 -10.23
CA TYR A 70 -31.66 -5.93 -11.08
C TYR A 70 -30.27 -6.55 -11.28
N GLN A 71 -29.84 -6.65 -12.55
CA GLN A 71 -28.60 -7.36 -12.92
C GLN A 71 -27.46 -6.43 -13.37
N GLY A 72 -27.73 -5.12 -13.46
CA GLY A 72 -26.81 -4.15 -14.08
C GLY A 72 -27.20 -3.79 -15.51
N VAL A 73 -26.28 -3.12 -16.21
CA VAL A 73 -26.43 -2.74 -17.62
C VAL A 73 -25.97 -3.89 -18.53
N LEU A 74 -26.68 -4.13 -19.64
CA LEU A 74 -26.31 -5.18 -20.59
C LEU A 74 -25.08 -4.76 -21.40
N ASN A 75 -23.99 -5.52 -21.29
CA ASN A 75 -22.80 -5.32 -22.11
C ASN A 75 -23.05 -5.87 -23.53
N PRO A 76 -23.06 -5.02 -24.57
CA PRO A 76 -23.37 -5.45 -25.94
C PRO A 76 -22.27 -6.34 -26.55
N LYS A 77 -21.01 -6.22 -26.08
CA LYS A 77 -19.86 -7.00 -26.57
C LYS A 77 -19.92 -8.44 -26.07
N THR A 78 -20.33 -8.65 -24.81
CA THR A 78 -20.27 -9.98 -24.15
C THR A 78 -21.64 -10.62 -23.93
N GLY A 79 -22.74 -9.87 -24.05
CA GLY A 79 -24.09 -10.33 -23.73
C GLY A 79 -24.35 -10.53 -22.23
N LYS A 80 -23.44 -10.06 -21.36
CA LYS A 80 -23.55 -10.20 -19.90
C LYS A 80 -24.07 -8.91 -19.28
N TYR A 81 -24.96 -9.02 -18.29
CA TYR A 81 -25.29 -7.90 -17.42
C TYR A 81 -24.12 -7.60 -16.48
N THR A 82 -23.84 -6.31 -16.29
CA THR A 82 -22.65 -5.82 -15.58
C THR A 82 -23.03 -4.70 -14.62
N LEU A 83 -22.62 -4.81 -13.36
CA LEU A 83 -22.70 -3.76 -12.34
C LEU A 83 -21.45 -2.87 -12.41
N ALA A 84 -21.28 -2.11 -13.49
CA ALA A 84 -20.14 -1.20 -13.66
C ALA A 84 -20.41 0.16 -13.00
N ARG A 85 -19.36 0.85 -12.53
CA ARG A 85 -19.40 2.30 -12.28
C ARG A 85 -19.25 3.07 -13.58
N THR A 86 -19.67 4.32 -13.58
CA THR A 86 -19.42 5.24 -14.70
C THR A 86 -17.93 5.51 -14.86
N MET A 87 -17.49 5.71 -16.09
CA MET A 87 -16.14 6.14 -16.45
C MET A 87 -15.83 7.51 -15.87
N SER A 88 -16.82 8.41 -15.84
CA SER A 88 -16.71 9.71 -15.18
C SER A 88 -16.29 9.55 -13.72
N SER A 89 -16.97 8.69 -12.95
CA SER A 89 -16.60 8.43 -11.56
C SER A 89 -15.20 7.84 -11.43
N GLN A 90 -14.85 6.92 -12.32
CA GLN A 90 -13.54 6.29 -12.32
C GLN A 90 -12.40 7.30 -12.51
N LEU A 91 -12.55 8.25 -13.45
CA LEU A 91 -11.53 9.24 -13.76
C LEU A 91 -11.45 10.43 -12.78
N HIS A 92 -12.39 10.52 -11.83
CA HIS A 92 -12.33 11.44 -10.71
C HIS A 92 -11.84 10.78 -9.40
N SER A 93 -11.64 9.46 -9.42
CA SER A 93 -11.21 8.66 -8.28
C SER A 93 -9.73 8.27 -8.38
N THR A 94 -9.00 8.27 -7.27
CA THR A 94 -7.61 7.78 -7.19
C THR A 94 -7.49 6.26 -7.37
N ARG A 95 -8.61 5.57 -7.59
CA ARG A 95 -8.69 4.15 -7.92
C ARG A 95 -9.64 3.92 -9.09
N ILE A 96 -9.29 2.96 -9.92
CA ILE A 96 -10.15 2.33 -10.90
C ILE A 96 -11.18 1.46 -10.18
N PHE A 97 -12.44 1.51 -10.60
CA PHE A 97 -13.53 0.78 -9.96
C PHE A 97 -13.91 -0.52 -10.67
N ASN A 98 -13.68 -0.59 -11.98
CA ASN A 98 -14.19 -1.67 -12.80
C ASN A 98 -13.10 -2.63 -13.27
N GLU A 99 -12.06 -2.13 -13.96
CA GLU A 99 -11.05 -2.98 -14.62
C GLU A 99 -10.17 -3.73 -13.62
N ASN A 100 -10.08 -3.25 -12.38
CA ASN A 100 -9.41 -3.92 -11.28
C ASN A 100 -10.03 -5.31 -10.97
N TYR A 101 -11.29 -5.58 -11.35
CA TYR A 101 -11.86 -6.94 -11.35
C TYR A 101 -11.03 -7.91 -12.19
N PHE A 102 -10.74 -7.52 -13.44
CA PHE A 102 -9.95 -8.33 -14.36
C PHE A 102 -8.48 -8.37 -13.93
N ALA A 103 -7.94 -7.24 -13.45
CA ALA A 103 -6.56 -7.16 -12.98
C ALA A 103 -6.31 -8.08 -11.78
N PHE A 104 -7.27 -8.19 -10.86
CA PHE A 104 -7.19 -9.10 -9.72
C PHE A 104 -7.13 -10.56 -10.16
N ILE A 105 -7.97 -10.96 -11.11
CA ILE A 105 -7.94 -12.30 -11.69
C ILE A 105 -6.60 -12.55 -12.39
N ALA A 106 -6.11 -11.60 -13.19
CA ALA A 106 -4.83 -11.71 -13.88
C ALA A 106 -3.66 -11.88 -12.90
N ALA A 107 -3.65 -11.11 -11.81
CA ALA A 107 -2.64 -11.23 -10.75
C ALA A 107 -2.69 -12.60 -10.07
N LEU A 108 -3.89 -13.12 -9.76
CA LEU A 108 -4.04 -14.45 -9.17
C LEU A 108 -3.62 -15.58 -10.13
N GLU A 109 -3.86 -15.45 -11.44
CA GLU A 109 -3.35 -16.39 -12.43
C GLU A 109 -1.83 -16.33 -12.57
N ASP A 110 -1.21 -15.14 -12.54
CA ASP A 110 0.26 -15.01 -12.52
C ASP A 110 0.87 -15.66 -11.26
N ILE A 111 0.28 -15.39 -10.08
CA ILE A 111 0.67 -16.02 -8.80
C ILE A 111 0.56 -17.56 -8.89
N ALA A 112 -0.55 -18.08 -9.42
CA ALA A 112 -0.75 -19.50 -9.60
C ALA A 112 0.26 -20.11 -10.58
N LYS A 113 0.55 -19.43 -11.69
CA LYS A 113 1.54 -19.84 -12.69
C LYS A 113 2.96 -19.89 -12.11
N ARG A 114 3.29 -18.99 -11.19
CA ARG A 114 4.55 -18.98 -10.42
C ARG A 114 4.58 -20.02 -9.29
N ASN A 115 3.49 -20.75 -9.07
CA ASN A 115 3.34 -21.75 -8.01
C ASN A 115 3.54 -21.16 -6.58
N ILE A 116 3.23 -19.88 -6.40
CA ILE A 116 3.28 -19.22 -5.09
C ILE A 116 2.12 -19.75 -4.24
N LYS A 117 2.41 -20.11 -2.98
CA LYS A 117 1.44 -20.76 -2.08
C LYS A 117 0.86 -19.84 -1.02
N TYR A 118 1.53 -18.74 -0.71
CA TYR A 118 1.10 -17.81 0.33
C TYR A 118 0.81 -16.44 -0.28
N VAL A 119 -0.38 -15.93 -0.04
CA VAL A 119 -0.81 -14.63 -0.54
C VAL A 119 -1.40 -13.82 0.63
N ALA A 120 -0.88 -12.63 0.85
CA ALA A 120 -1.37 -11.69 1.85
C ALA A 120 -2.14 -10.55 1.17
N LEU A 121 -3.27 -10.14 1.75
CA LEU A 121 -4.03 -8.96 1.30
C LEU A 121 -4.00 -7.91 2.41
N PRO A 122 -3.14 -6.88 2.32
CA PRO A 122 -3.05 -5.77 3.25
C PRO A 122 -4.24 -4.78 3.19
N GLY A 123 -5.46 -5.31 3.39
CA GLY A 123 -6.68 -4.50 3.44
C GLY A 123 -7.14 -3.95 2.09
N ASP A 124 -8.30 -3.32 2.13
CA ASP A 124 -8.99 -2.68 1.02
C ASP A 124 -9.18 -3.62 -0.19
N TYR A 125 -9.54 -4.85 0.11
CA TYR A 125 -9.79 -5.88 -0.89
C TYR A 125 -11.15 -5.75 -1.57
N THR A 126 -12.07 -4.97 -0.99
CA THR A 126 -13.37 -4.61 -1.57
C THR A 126 -13.50 -3.09 -1.76
N ASP A 127 -14.50 -2.66 -2.54
CA ASP A 127 -14.78 -1.23 -2.77
C ASP A 127 -15.20 -0.48 -1.47
N ASP A 128 -16.13 -1.03 -0.69
CA ASP A 128 -16.65 -0.48 0.57
C ASP A 128 -17.24 -1.59 1.50
N GLY A 129 -16.76 -2.83 1.41
CA GLY A 129 -17.24 -3.91 2.29
C GLY A 129 -18.69 -4.31 2.02
N GLN A 130 -19.21 -4.01 0.82
CA GLN A 130 -20.59 -4.32 0.47
C GLN A 130 -20.79 -5.84 0.36
N PRO A 131 -21.92 -6.38 0.86
CA PRO A 131 -22.19 -7.82 0.81
C PRO A 131 -21.97 -8.47 -0.56
N ILE A 132 -22.40 -7.83 -1.66
CA ILE A 132 -22.20 -8.36 -3.01
C ILE A 132 -20.72 -8.55 -3.36
N HIS A 133 -19.87 -7.58 -3.04
CA HIS A 133 -18.44 -7.64 -3.37
C HIS A 133 -17.67 -8.57 -2.42
N VAL A 134 -18.05 -8.62 -1.14
CA VAL A 134 -17.46 -9.55 -0.18
C VAL A 134 -17.77 -11.01 -0.56
N ARG A 135 -18.98 -11.30 -1.06
CA ARG A 135 -19.32 -12.61 -1.62
C ARG A 135 -18.51 -12.94 -2.87
N GLY A 136 -18.35 -11.97 -3.77
CA GLY A 136 -17.53 -12.10 -4.97
C GLY A 136 -16.08 -12.44 -4.63
N LEU A 137 -15.48 -11.69 -3.70
CA LEU A 137 -14.13 -11.93 -3.20
C LEU A 137 -13.99 -13.32 -2.59
N GLU A 138 -14.89 -13.70 -1.67
CA GLU A 138 -14.87 -15.03 -1.06
C GLU A 138 -14.86 -16.12 -2.14
N LYS A 139 -15.76 -16.03 -3.13
CA LYS A 139 -15.87 -16.99 -4.22
C LYS A 139 -14.57 -17.09 -5.04
N ILE A 140 -13.98 -15.94 -5.40
CA ILE A 140 -12.72 -15.89 -6.16
C ILE A 140 -11.61 -16.53 -5.34
N LEU A 141 -11.38 -16.08 -4.09
CA LEU A 141 -10.33 -16.63 -3.24
C LEU A 141 -10.51 -18.13 -3.00
N ASP A 142 -11.73 -18.60 -2.76
CA ASP A 142 -12.04 -20.02 -2.58
C ASP A 142 -11.73 -20.86 -3.83
N GLN A 143 -11.97 -20.31 -5.02
CA GLN A 143 -11.63 -20.97 -6.28
C GLN A 143 -10.12 -21.18 -6.40
N TYR A 144 -9.31 -20.14 -6.17
CA TYR A 144 -7.84 -20.24 -6.25
C TYR A 144 -7.26 -21.11 -5.14
N ARG A 145 -7.83 -21.06 -3.94
CA ARG A 145 -7.48 -21.96 -2.83
C ARG A 145 -7.69 -23.42 -3.24
N LYS A 146 -8.86 -23.78 -3.75
CA LYS A 146 -9.21 -25.15 -4.11
C LYS A 146 -8.43 -25.66 -5.33
N LYS A 147 -8.24 -24.81 -6.35
CA LYS A 147 -7.61 -25.20 -7.62
C LYS A 147 -6.10 -25.26 -7.54
N TYR A 148 -5.46 -24.32 -6.84
CA TYR A 148 -4.00 -24.15 -6.86
C TYR A 148 -3.33 -24.34 -5.48
N ASN A 149 -4.11 -24.65 -4.45
CA ASN A 149 -3.65 -24.78 -3.06
C ASN A 149 -2.98 -23.49 -2.55
N ILE A 150 -3.55 -22.34 -2.89
CA ILE A 150 -3.11 -21.04 -2.39
C ILE A 150 -3.76 -20.78 -1.03
N GLU A 151 -2.97 -20.34 -0.06
CA GLU A 151 -3.43 -19.88 1.25
C GLU A 151 -3.45 -18.36 1.29
N PHE A 152 -4.60 -17.80 1.64
CA PHE A 152 -4.80 -16.36 1.73
C PHE A 152 -4.81 -15.91 3.19
N PHE A 153 -4.12 -14.80 3.46
CA PHE A 153 -4.05 -14.14 4.77
C PHE A 153 -4.44 -12.68 4.61
N ILE A 154 -5.61 -12.30 5.11
CA ILE A 154 -6.13 -10.95 4.94
C ILE A 154 -6.12 -10.18 6.26
N THR A 155 -5.96 -8.86 6.20
CA THR A 155 -6.31 -7.92 7.27
C THR A 155 -7.33 -6.91 6.74
N THR A 156 -7.91 -6.08 7.60
CA THR A 156 -8.86 -5.04 7.19
C THR A 156 -8.18 -3.75 6.76
N GLY A 157 -8.67 -3.12 5.70
CA GLY A 157 -8.42 -1.71 5.39
C GLY A 157 -9.62 -0.83 5.73
N ASN A 158 -9.54 0.48 5.47
CA ASN A 158 -10.59 1.43 5.85
C ASN A 158 -11.84 1.36 4.94
N HIS A 159 -11.84 0.54 3.89
CA HIS A 159 -13.00 0.25 3.05
C HIS A 159 -13.62 -1.12 3.34
N ASP A 160 -12.97 -2.02 4.07
CA ASP A 160 -13.53 -3.38 4.25
C ASP A 160 -14.54 -3.46 5.39
N PRO A 161 -14.24 -2.86 6.54
CA PRO A 161 -15.26 -2.07 7.19
C PRO A 161 -14.97 -0.59 6.93
N VAL A 162 -15.93 0.11 6.33
CA VAL A 162 -15.93 1.59 6.35
C VAL A 162 -16.17 2.11 7.77
N GLY A 163 -16.82 1.31 8.61
CA GLY A 163 -17.09 1.59 10.00
C GLY A 163 -17.21 0.30 10.82
N PRO A 164 -17.17 0.38 12.17
CA PRO A 164 -17.04 -0.81 13.00
C PRO A 164 -18.27 -1.73 12.93
N PHE A 165 -19.43 -1.18 12.58
CA PHE A 165 -20.72 -1.87 12.53
C PHE A 165 -21.39 -1.70 11.17
N ALA A 166 -22.37 -2.56 10.87
CA ALA A 166 -23.13 -2.49 9.63
C ALA A 166 -23.89 -1.16 9.53
N GLN A 167 -23.95 -0.59 8.34
CA GLN A 167 -24.61 0.69 8.10
C GLN A 167 -25.26 0.74 6.72
N GLU A 168 -26.42 1.40 6.68
CA GLU A 168 -27.10 1.73 5.42
C GLU A 168 -26.23 2.67 4.56
N SER A 169 -26.22 2.45 3.25
CA SER A 169 -25.42 3.21 2.29
C SER A 169 -25.96 3.06 0.86
N GLY A 170 -25.30 3.72 -0.09
CA GLY A 170 -25.56 3.53 -1.51
C GLY A 170 -24.57 4.31 -2.34
N LYS A 171 -24.69 4.17 -3.66
CA LYS A 171 -23.91 4.93 -4.64
C LYS A 171 -24.82 5.32 -5.80
N GLU A 172 -24.71 6.56 -6.23
CA GLU A 172 -25.51 7.17 -7.29
C GLU A 172 -25.01 6.85 -8.71
N ASP A 173 -23.79 6.33 -8.83
CA ASP A 173 -22.96 6.39 -10.03
C ASP A 173 -22.54 5.00 -10.54
N PHE A 174 -23.42 4.00 -10.40
CA PHE A 174 -23.36 2.85 -11.30
C PHE A 174 -23.76 3.29 -12.71
N LEU A 175 -23.32 2.56 -13.73
CA LEU A 175 -23.71 2.81 -15.11
C LEU A 175 -25.03 2.09 -15.39
N GLY A 176 -26.03 2.86 -15.83
CA GLY A 176 -27.35 2.40 -16.21
C GLY A 176 -27.58 2.36 -17.71
N ASN A 177 -28.82 2.07 -18.10
CA ASN A 177 -29.24 2.09 -19.49
C ASN A 177 -29.12 3.49 -20.09
N GLU A 178 -28.93 3.57 -21.41
CA GLU A 178 -28.84 4.83 -22.18
C GLU A 178 -27.67 5.74 -21.77
N GLY A 179 -26.69 5.23 -21.03
CA GLY A 179 -25.54 6.00 -20.55
C GLY A 179 -25.83 6.85 -19.31
N LYS A 180 -27.05 6.78 -18.76
CA LYS A 180 -27.44 7.45 -17.51
C LYS A 180 -26.84 6.75 -16.30
N SER A 181 -26.66 7.48 -15.22
CA SER A 181 -26.27 6.87 -13.95
C SER A 181 -27.42 6.03 -13.36
N GLN A 182 -27.07 4.96 -12.65
CA GLN A 182 -27.97 4.07 -11.95
C GLN A 182 -27.71 4.18 -10.44
N PRO A 183 -28.54 4.91 -9.70
CA PRO A 183 -28.45 4.91 -8.25
C PRO A 183 -28.83 3.54 -7.67
N ILE A 184 -28.00 3.02 -6.75
CA ILE A 184 -28.24 1.78 -6.01
C ILE A 184 -28.05 2.08 -4.51
N TYR A 185 -29.09 1.91 -3.71
CA TYR A 185 -29.11 2.26 -2.29
C TYR A 185 -29.68 1.13 -1.43
N SER A 186 -29.23 1.02 -0.18
CA SER A 186 -29.60 -0.11 0.69
C SER A 186 -30.98 0.00 1.29
N LYS A 187 -31.54 1.20 1.30
CA LYS A 187 -32.83 1.49 1.87
C LYS A 187 -33.56 2.55 1.06
N ASP A 188 -34.87 2.37 0.93
CA ASP A 188 -35.76 3.34 0.31
C ASP A 188 -35.70 4.70 1.01
N GLY A 189 -35.82 5.78 0.24
CA GLY A 189 -35.79 7.15 0.72
C GLY A 189 -34.41 7.71 1.11
N LEU A 190 -33.32 6.94 0.99
CA LEU A 190 -31.96 7.47 1.22
C LEU A 190 -31.49 8.43 0.12
N TYR A 191 -32.03 8.29 -1.08
CA TYR A 191 -31.64 9.08 -2.24
C TYR A 191 -32.85 9.39 -3.12
N LYS A 192 -32.87 10.59 -3.69
CA LYS A 192 -33.90 11.02 -4.64
C LYS A 192 -33.24 11.27 -6.00
N PRO A 193 -33.52 10.44 -7.02
CA PRO A 193 -32.85 10.54 -8.30
C PRO A 193 -33.39 11.70 -9.13
N ASN A 194 -32.51 12.31 -9.93
CA ASN A 194 -32.89 13.19 -11.01
C ASN A 194 -33.17 12.38 -12.28
N LEU A 195 -34.43 12.00 -12.50
CA LEU A 195 -34.84 11.11 -13.60
C LEU A 195 -34.57 11.65 -15.02
N THR A 196 -34.15 12.92 -15.16
CA THR A 196 -33.66 13.45 -16.44
C THR A 196 -32.29 12.87 -16.81
N ILE A 197 -31.43 12.61 -15.81
CA ILE A 197 -30.04 12.18 -16.02
C ILE A 197 -29.67 10.87 -15.32
N GLU A 198 -30.56 10.36 -14.48
CA GLU A 198 -30.41 9.13 -13.69
C GLU A 198 -31.59 8.18 -13.93
N GLN A 199 -31.33 6.91 -13.70
CA GLN A 199 -32.36 5.87 -13.65
C GLN A 199 -33.08 5.87 -12.28
N PRO A 200 -34.27 5.25 -12.17
CA PRO A 200 -34.91 5.01 -10.86
C PRO A 200 -34.01 4.23 -9.91
N VAL A 201 -34.04 4.56 -8.61
CA VAL A 201 -33.19 3.91 -7.60
C VAL A 201 -33.48 2.42 -7.51
N VAL A 202 -32.43 1.60 -7.54
CA VAL A 202 -32.50 0.19 -7.15
C VAL A 202 -32.26 0.09 -5.66
N VAL A 203 -33.20 -0.53 -4.92
CA VAL A 203 -33.10 -0.72 -3.47
C VAL A 203 -32.69 -2.17 -3.17
N THR A 204 -31.57 -2.35 -2.46
CA THR A 204 -31.00 -3.68 -2.14
C THR A 204 -30.08 -3.62 -0.92
N ALA A 205 -30.29 -4.48 0.06
CA ALA A 205 -29.43 -4.56 1.25
C ALA A 205 -27.96 -4.92 0.90
N ASP A 206 -27.71 -5.46 -0.29
CA ASP A 206 -26.37 -5.85 -0.73
C ASP A 206 -25.43 -4.71 -1.09
N ILE A 207 -25.92 -3.47 -1.16
CA ILE A 207 -25.08 -2.26 -1.29
C ILE A 207 -24.84 -1.55 0.05
N ALA A 208 -25.39 -2.07 1.15
CA ALA A 208 -25.06 -1.63 2.49
C ALA A 208 -23.58 -1.87 2.79
N LYS A 209 -23.00 -1.15 3.76
CA LYS A 209 -21.61 -1.37 4.20
C LYS A 209 -21.61 -2.34 5.37
N MET A 210 -20.86 -3.43 5.27
CA MET A 210 -20.65 -4.34 6.40
C MET A 210 -19.75 -3.69 7.47
N GLY A 211 -19.97 -4.07 8.73
CA GLY A 211 -18.99 -3.89 9.79
C GLY A 211 -18.11 -5.11 9.97
N TYR A 212 -17.24 -5.10 10.98
CA TYR A 212 -16.32 -6.21 11.27
C TYR A 212 -17.00 -7.58 11.37
N LEU A 213 -18.20 -7.65 11.95
CA LEU A 213 -18.94 -8.91 12.10
C LEU A 213 -19.28 -9.54 10.74
N GLY A 214 -19.80 -8.75 9.80
CA GLY A 214 -20.15 -9.24 8.47
C GLY A 214 -18.92 -9.74 7.70
N ILE A 215 -17.87 -8.91 7.71
CA ILE A 215 -16.60 -9.18 7.04
C ILE A 215 -15.92 -10.44 7.61
N THR A 216 -15.69 -10.48 8.92
CA THR A 216 -14.97 -11.59 9.54
C THR A 216 -15.75 -12.90 9.48
N ASN A 217 -17.09 -12.87 9.55
CA ASN A 217 -17.88 -14.10 9.41
C ASN A 217 -17.80 -14.68 8.00
N ARG A 218 -17.85 -13.82 6.98
CA ARG A 218 -17.83 -14.25 5.57
C ARG A 218 -16.45 -14.67 5.12
N LEU A 219 -15.41 -13.96 5.57
CA LEU A 219 -14.03 -14.17 5.15
C LEU A 219 -13.18 -14.93 6.21
N LYS A 220 -13.83 -15.61 7.17
CA LYS A 220 -13.16 -16.25 8.32
C LYS A 220 -11.99 -17.17 7.96
N ASN A 221 -12.11 -17.89 6.84
CA ASN A 221 -11.14 -18.91 6.43
C ASN A 221 -9.89 -18.33 5.75
N PHE A 222 -9.79 -17.01 5.60
CA PHE A 222 -8.65 -16.33 4.98
C PHE A 222 -7.76 -15.65 6.02
N GLY A 223 -7.57 -16.31 7.17
CA GLY A 223 -6.64 -15.93 8.23
C GLY A 223 -7.28 -15.37 9.51
N PHE A 224 -8.50 -14.80 9.42
CA PHE A 224 -9.20 -14.28 10.61
C PHE A 224 -9.50 -15.34 11.67
N TYR A 225 -9.59 -16.61 11.28
CA TYR A 225 -9.74 -17.77 12.17
C TYR A 225 -8.59 -18.76 11.96
N PRO A 226 -8.26 -19.57 12.98
CA PRO A 226 -7.28 -20.63 12.85
C PRO A 226 -7.77 -21.75 11.94
N ASP A 227 -6.82 -22.45 11.31
CA ASP A 227 -7.00 -23.71 10.60
C ASP A 227 -6.22 -24.80 11.34
N LYS A 228 -6.69 -26.06 11.28
CA LYS A 228 -6.02 -27.21 11.89
C LYS A 228 -4.63 -27.47 11.31
N LYS A 229 -4.34 -26.99 10.10
CA LYS A 229 -3.02 -27.09 9.47
C LYS A 229 -2.00 -26.10 10.05
N TYR A 230 -2.45 -25.01 10.67
CA TYR A 230 -1.55 -24.00 11.22
C TYR A 230 -0.82 -24.56 12.44
N LYS A 231 0.48 -24.29 12.51
CA LYS A 231 1.33 -24.69 13.64
C LYS A 231 1.11 -23.79 14.85
N PHE A 232 0.78 -22.54 14.58
CA PHE A 232 0.47 -21.52 15.57
C PHE A 232 -0.51 -20.52 14.96
N TRP A 233 -1.44 -20.02 15.76
CA TRP A 233 -2.29 -18.90 15.43
C TRP A 233 -2.64 -18.19 16.74
N SER A 234 -2.60 -16.86 16.79
CA SER A 234 -2.92 -16.09 17.99
C SER A 234 -3.41 -14.68 17.68
N THR A 235 -4.14 -14.07 18.62
CA THR A 235 -4.58 -12.66 18.58
C THR A 235 -4.00 -11.88 19.75
N PRO A 236 -4.14 -10.54 19.78
CA PRO A 236 -3.81 -9.72 20.96
C PRO A 236 -4.52 -10.11 22.26
N PHE A 237 -5.63 -10.85 22.17
CA PHE A 237 -6.51 -11.19 23.28
C PHE A 237 -6.42 -12.65 23.69
N ALA A 238 -5.61 -13.44 22.98
CA ALA A 238 -5.43 -14.85 23.27
C ALA A 238 -4.72 -15.06 24.62
N ALA A 239 -5.26 -15.95 25.46
CA ALA A 239 -4.69 -16.31 26.75
C ALA A 239 -3.67 -17.47 26.67
N TYR A 240 -3.09 -17.70 25.50
CA TYR A 240 -2.13 -18.78 25.25
C TYR A 240 -0.90 -18.27 24.49
N THR A 241 0.11 -19.12 24.41
CA THR A 241 1.41 -18.88 23.76
C THR A 241 1.63 -19.95 22.69
N SER A 242 2.66 -19.84 21.84
CA SER A 242 2.96 -20.89 20.86
C SER A 242 3.29 -22.24 21.51
N GLN A 243 3.84 -22.25 22.73
CA GLN A 243 4.18 -23.48 23.45
C GLN A 243 2.98 -24.27 23.96
N ASN A 244 1.86 -23.62 24.26
CA ASN A 244 0.65 -24.26 24.79
C ASN A 244 -0.59 -24.05 23.89
N TYR A 245 -0.32 -23.70 22.63
CA TYR A 245 -1.28 -23.55 21.54
C TYR A 245 -2.00 -24.88 21.29
N ASN A 246 -3.29 -24.78 20.99
CA ASN A 246 -4.02 -25.81 20.27
C ASN A 246 -5.18 -25.19 19.51
N TYR A 247 -5.63 -25.89 18.47
CA TYR A 247 -6.69 -25.43 17.58
C TYR A 247 -7.98 -25.01 18.31
N LYS A 248 -8.45 -25.79 19.31
CA LYS A 248 -9.70 -25.49 20.02
C LYS A 248 -9.63 -24.21 20.84
N LYS A 249 -8.49 -23.95 21.51
CA LYS A 249 -8.28 -22.68 22.23
C LYS A 249 -8.25 -21.51 21.25
N ALA A 250 -7.60 -21.70 20.11
CA ALA A 250 -7.49 -20.68 19.09
C ALA A 250 -8.84 -20.36 18.42
N GLU A 251 -9.66 -21.37 18.15
CA GLU A 251 -10.99 -21.23 17.57
C GLU A 251 -11.88 -20.37 18.47
N LYS A 252 -11.85 -20.61 19.79
CA LYS A 252 -12.54 -19.77 20.76
C LYS A 252 -11.98 -18.34 20.81
N ALA A 253 -10.65 -18.18 20.78
CA ALA A 253 -10.02 -16.86 20.76
C ALA A 253 -10.27 -16.06 19.47
N ALA A 254 -10.71 -16.72 18.39
CA ALA A 254 -11.00 -16.09 17.11
C ALA A 254 -12.39 -15.45 17.04
N GLU A 255 -13.32 -15.86 17.90
CA GLU A 255 -14.65 -15.26 18.01
C GLU A 255 -14.54 -13.74 18.22
N LEU A 256 -15.29 -12.97 17.42
CA LEU A 256 -15.14 -11.51 17.38
C LEU A 256 -15.42 -10.86 18.75
N SER A 257 -16.35 -11.42 19.53
CA SER A 257 -16.66 -10.94 20.89
C SER A 257 -15.50 -11.05 21.87
N ASN A 258 -14.52 -11.92 21.60
CA ASN A 258 -13.31 -12.07 22.40
C ASN A 258 -12.17 -11.17 21.88
N ARG A 259 -12.41 -10.36 20.85
CA ARG A 259 -11.43 -9.56 20.12
C ARG A 259 -11.82 -8.09 20.09
N VAL A 260 -12.19 -7.54 21.24
CA VAL A 260 -12.67 -6.17 21.39
C VAL A 260 -11.76 -5.38 22.33
N TYR A 261 -11.64 -4.08 22.07
CA TYR A 261 -10.97 -3.14 22.96
C TYR A 261 -11.84 -1.90 23.17
N SER A 262 -11.72 -1.29 24.35
CA SER A 262 -12.39 -0.03 24.67
C SER A 262 -11.59 1.14 24.08
N VAL A 263 -12.15 1.83 23.08
CA VAL A 263 -11.56 3.06 22.51
C VAL A 263 -11.70 4.21 23.52
N THR A 264 -12.87 4.32 24.14
CA THR A 264 -13.20 5.22 25.25
C THR A 264 -14.30 4.54 26.08
N PRO A 265 -14.50 4.86 27.37
CA PRO A 265 -15.49 4.15 28.20
C PRO A 265 -16.88 4.11 27.55
N GLY A 266 -17.43 2.91 27.40
CA GLY A 266 -18.74 2.66 26.77
C GLY A 266 -18.72 2.47 25.25
N TYR A 267 -17.56 2.62 24.59
CA TYR A 267 -17.39 2.41 23.15
C TYR A 267 -16.32 1.34 22.90
N GLU A 268 -16.79 0.14 22.57
CA GLU A 268 -15.95 -1.01 22.25
C GLU A 268 -15.94 -1.27 20.75
N VAL A 269 -14.76 -1.53 20.21
CA VAL A 269 -14.54 -1.79 18.79
C VAL A 269 -13.73 -3.07 18.63
N PRO A 270 -14.02 -3.90 17.61
CA PRO A 270 -13.20 -5.07 17.33
C PRO A 270 -11.77 -4.72 16.89
N ASP A 271 -10.82 -5.60 17.19
CA ASP A 271 -9.47 -5.60 16.64
C ASP A 271 -9.17 -6.99 16.10
N VAL A 272 -9.09 -7.07 14.77
CA VAL A 272 -8.97 -8.34 14.05
C VAL A 272 -7.53 -8.70 13.70
N SER A 273 -6.55 -8.12 14.40
CA SER A 273 -5.14 -8.50 14.29
C SER A 273 -4.92 -9.97 14.68
N TYR A 274 -3.99 -10.65 14.00
CA TYR A 274 -3.57 -12.01 14.32
C TYR A 274 -2.15 -12.31 13.80
N VAL A 275 -1.53 -13.34 14.38
CA VAL A 275 -0.31 -13.96 13.86
C VAL A 275 -0.59 -15.41 13.53
N VAL A 276 0.02 -15.93 12.46
CA VAL A 276 -0.15 -17.32 12.01
C VAL A 276 1.18 -17.92 11.57
N GLU A 277 1.37 -19.21 11.85
CA GLU A 277 2.47 -20.03 11.33
C GLU A 277 1.93 -21.08 10.34
N PRO A 278 1.83 -20.75 9.03
CA PRO A 278 1.30 -21.67 8.03
C PRO A 278 2.30 -22.78 7.66
N VAL A 279 3.59 -22.52 7.81
CA VAL A 279 4.68 -23.49 7.61
C VAL A 279 5.75 -23.27 8.67
N GLU A 280 6.49 -24.34 8.99
CA GLU A 280 7.51 -24.30 10.04
C GLU A 280 8.49 -23.16 9.82
N GLY A 281 8.59 -22.27 10.80
CA GLY A 281 9.55 -21.17 10.81
C GLY A 281 9.02 -19.84 10.28
N LEU A 282 7.91 -19.82 9.53
CA LEU A 282 7.36 -18.57 8.96
C LEU A 282 6.20 -18.07 9.80
N TRP A 283 6.32 -16.88 10.39
CA TRP A 283 5.22 -16.19 11.03
C TRP A 283 4.76 -15.02 10.15
N LEU A 284 3.46 -14.99 9.85
CA LEU A 284 2.80 -13.85 9.21
C LEU A 284 1.96 -13.12 10.26
N MET A 285 2.22 -11.83 10.45
CA MET A 285 1.47 -10.98 11.36
C MET A 285 0.60 -10.01 10.58
N ALA A 286 -0.71 -10.25 10.61
CA ALA A 286 -1.73 -9.38 10.05
C ALA A 286 -2.15 -8.38 11.14
N ILE A 287 -1.90 -7.08 10.92
CA ILE A 287 -2.26 -6.03 11.86
C ILE A 287 -3.50 -5.29 11.34
N ASP A 288 -4.51 -5.14 12.20
CA ASP A 288 -5.66 -4.28 11.96
C ASP A 288 -5.32 -2.86 12.43
N GLY A 289 -4.97 -2.00 11.47
CA GLY A 289 -4.64 -0.60 11.72
C GLY A 289 -5.85 0.33 11.81
N ASN A 290 -7.08 -0.16 11.60
CA ASN A 290 -8.26 0.70 11.65
C ASN A 290 -8.54 1.16 13.08
N VAL A 291 -8.78 2.46 13.25
CA VAL A 291 -9.19 3.04 14.53
C VAL A 291 -10.43 3.91 14.31
N TYR A 292 -11.55 3.47 14.88
CA TYR A 292 -12.82 4.19 14.84
C TYR A 292 -12.99 4.95 16.15
N ILE A 293 -12.79 6.27 16.11
CA ILE A 293 -12.88 7.14 17.28
C ILE A 293 -14.34 7.64 17.38
N PRO A 294 -15.00 7.52 18.54
CA PRO A 294 -16.34 8.07 18.70
C PRO A 294 -16.40 9.58 18.44
N LYS A 295 -17.41 10.02 17.69
CA LYS A 295 -17.71 11.42 17.45
C LYS A 295 -18.28 12.03 18.73
N LYS A 296 -18.01 13.33 18.96
CA LYS A 296 -18.55 14.08 20.11
C LYS A 296 -20.07 14.03 20.22
N ASN A 297 -20.75 13.94 19.08
CA ASN A 297 -22.21 13.90 18.98
C ASN A 297 -22.76 12.48 18.72
N GLY A 298 -21.94 11.44 18.88
CA GLY A 298 -22.38 10.05 18.76
C GLY A 298 -23.34 9.70 19.90
N SER A 299 -24.51 9.16 19.57
CA SER A 299 -25.55 8.85 20.55
C SER A 299 -25.67 7.35 20.86
N ASP A 300 -25.29 6.48 19.92
CA ASP A 300 -25.37 5.01 20.08
C ASP A 300 -24.01 4.36 19.77
N PRO A 301 -23.32 3.75 20.75
CA PRO A 301 -22.07 3.02 20.55
C PRO A 301 -22.16 1.83 19.59
N LYS A 302 -23.36 1.33 19.26
CA LYS A 302 -23.56 0.24 18.30
C LYS A 302 -23.89 0.73 16.89
N ASP A 303 -24.07 2.03 16.70
CA ASP A 303 -24.25 2.65 15.38
C ASP A 303 -22.89 3.12 14.85
N SER A 304 -22.53 2.64 13.65
CA SER A 304 -21.33 3.06 12.93
C SER A 304 -21.27 4.58 12.72
N LYS A 305 -22.42 5.26 12.59
CA LYS A 305 -22.50 6.72 12.44
C LYS A 305 -21.91 7.47 13.64
N SER A 306 -21.88 6.85 14.82
CA SER A 306 -21.29 7.40 16.03
C SER A 306 -19.77 7.46 16.01
N TYR A 307 -19.10 6.93 14.98
CA TYR A 307 -17.65 6.87 14.87
C TYR A 307 -17.12 7.69 13.69
N SER A 308 -15.89 8.18 13.80
CA SER A 308 -15.12 8.73 12.68
C SER A 308 -14.63 7.62 11.76
N GLU A 309 -14.39 7.95 10.50
CA GLU A 309 -13.72 7.04 9.56
C GLU A 309 -12.27 6.75 9.99
N ALA A 310 -11.77 5.57 9.64
CA ALA A 310 -10.44 5.10 10.00
C ALA A 310 -9.35 5.58 9.01
N SER A 311 -9.30 6.86 8.66
CA SER A 311 -8.44 7.33 7.54
C SER A 311 -7.00 7.73 7.90
N THR A 312 -6.65 7.78 9.18
CA THR A 312 -5.34 8.28 9.67
C THR A 312 -4.38 7.19 10.16
N GLY A 313 -4.82 5.92 10.07
CA GLY A 313 -3.98 4.75 10.33
C GLY A 313 -3.22 4.79 11.65
N TYR A 314 -1.89 4.60 11.56
CA TYR A 314 -1.03 4.36 12.72
C TYR A 314 -0.90 5.52 13.69
N ASN A 315 -1.15 6.77 13.27
CA ASN A 315 -1.18 7.91 14.18
C ASN A 315 -2.24 7.71 15.29
N ASN A 316 -3.39 7.11 14.94
CA ASN A 316 -4.42 6.77 15.91
C ASN A 316 -4.14 5.45 16.63
N VAL A 317 -3.41 4.51 16.02
CA VAL A 317 -2.99 3.25 16.67
C VAL A 317 -2.10 3.57 17.87
N LEU A 318 -1.14 4.48 17.73
CA LEU A 318 -0.25 4.90 18.83
C LEU A 318 -1.01 5.34 20.08
N SER A 319 -2.06 6.14 19.89
CA SER A 319 -2.83 6.70 20.99
C SER A 319 -3.89 5.75 21.54
N ASN A 320 -4.54 4.93 20.69
CA ASN A 320 -5.75 4.18 21.07
C ASN A 320 -5.55 2.65 21.19
N LYS A 321 -4.59 2.04 20.48
CA LYS A 321 -4.37 0.58 20.47
C LYS A 321 -3.07 0.19 21.19
N LYS A 322 -2.89 0.65 22.43
CA LYS A 322 -1.69 0.33 23.23
C LYS A 322 -1.53 -1.17 23.51
N HIS A 323 -2.64 -1.92 23.57
CA HIS A 323 -2.62 -3.39 23.70
C HIS A 323 -1.96 -4.05 22.48
N LEU A 324 -2.23 -3.53 21.28
CA LEU A 324 -1.68 -4.04 20.03
C LEU A 324 -0.16 -3.86 19.99
N ILE A 325 0.35 -2.68 20.35
CA ILE A 325 1.80 -2.41 20.37
C ILE A 325 2.51 -3.36 21.35
N LYS A 326 1.96 -3.57 22.55
CA LYS A 326 2.50 -4.53 23.52
C LYS A 326 2.49 -5.96 22.99
N TRP A 327 1.42 -6.35 22.29
CA TRP A 327 1.30 -7.66 21.69
C TRP A 327 2.30 -7.86 20.55
N VAL A 328 2.48 -6.87 19.66
CA VAL A 328 3.50 -6.90 18.61
C VAL A 328 4.88 -7.09 19.22
N ALA A 329 5.22 -6.36 20.29
CA ALA A 329 6.49 -6.53 21.00
C ALA A 329 6.68 -7.96 21.55
N ALA A 330 5.63 -8.53 22.15
CA ALA A 330 5.67 -9.88 22.69
C ALA A 330 5.85 -10.94 21.59
N ILE A 331 5.11 -10.85 20.48
CA ILE A 331 5.20 -11.78 19.35
C ILE A 331 6.56 -11.66 18.65
N SER A 332 7.07 -10.44 18.43
CA SER A 332 8.40 -10.23 17.85
C SER A 332 9.52 -10.82 18.72
N ALA A 333 9.43 -10.64 20.04
CA ALA A 333 10.38 -11.24 20.98
C ALA A 333 10.32 -12.77 20.94
N GLN A 334 9.10 -13.34 20.91
CA GLN A 334 8.90 -14.79 20.82
C GLN A 334 9.38 -15.36 19.48
N ALA A 335 9.14 -14.67 18.38
CA ALA A 335 9.65 -15.05 17.06
C ALA A 335 11.18 -15.10 17.06
N LYS A 336 11.82 -14.09 17.64
CA LYS A 336 13.28 -14.04 17.78
C LYS A 336 13.82 -15.19 18.65
N GLU A 337 13.20 -15.45 19.80
CA GLU A 337 13.58 -16.55 20.69
C GLU A 337 13.48 -17.91 19.99
N GLN A 338 12.45 -18.10 19.17
CA GLN A 338 12.17 -19.35 18.47
C GLN A 338 12.81 -19.45 17.08
N GLY A 339 13.62 -18.46 16.68
CA GLY A 339 14.25 -18.43 15.36
C GLY A 339 13.24 -18.40 14.20
N LYS A 340 12.08 -17.79 14.39
CA LYS A 340 11.04 -17.64 13.37
C LYS A 340 11.29 -16.38 12.53
N THR A 341 11.06 -16.49 11.23
CA THR A 341 11.00 -15.34 10.32
C THR A 341 9.62 -14.70 10.45
N LEU A 342 9.56 -13.50 11.03
CA LEU A 342 8.34 -12.72 11.19
C LEU A 342 8.21 -11.69 10.06
N ILE A 343 7.15 -11.80 9.26
CA ILE A 343 6.78 -10.83 8.23
C ILE A 343 5.45 -10.19 8.63
N ALA A 344 5.44 -8.87 8.83
CA ALA A 344 4.24 -8.13 9.18
C ALA A 344 3.60 -7.51 7.93
N PHE A 345 2.28 -7.40 7.93
CA PHE A 345 1.55 -6.64 6.93
C PHE A 345 0.30 -6.01 7.54
N SER A 346 -0.06 -4.83 7.02
CA SER A 346 -1.24 -4.09 7.44
C SER A 346 -1.66 -3.13 6.34
N HIS A 347 -2.84 -2.55 6.47
CA HIS A 347 -3.31 -1.62 5.46
C HIS A 347 -2.53 -0.31 5.41
N PHE A 348 -2.23 0.31 6.55
CA PHE A 348 -1.62 1.64 6.58
C PHE A 348 -0.08 1.61 6.53
N PRO A 349 0.57 2.63 5.95
CA PRO A 349 2.01 2.88 6.11
C PRO A 349 2.41 3.02 7.59
N MET A 350 3.59 2.51 7.95
CA MET A 350 4.24 2.81 9.24
C MET A 350 5.32 3.90 9.16
N ILE A 351 5.74 4.27 7.95
CA ILE A 351 6.77 5.28 7.65
C ILE A 351 6.17 6.31 6.68
N ASP A 352 6.74 7.51 6.65
CA ASP A 352 6.44 8.51 5.62
C ASP A 352 6.50 7.86 4.22
N PHE A 353 5.50 8.16 3.39
CA PHE A 353 5.29 7.59 2.06
C PHE A 353 5.43 8.64 0.94
N ASN A 354 5.97 9.81 1.27
CA ASN A 354 6.31 10.88 0.35
C ASN A 354 7.83 11.10 0.35
N ASP A 355 8.65 10.07 0.54
CA ASP A 355 10.11 10.18 0.43
C ASP A 355 10.73 11.29 1.29
N ASP A 356 10.23 11.43 2.53
CA ASP A 356 10.64 12.49 3.44
C ASP A 356 10.43 13.93 2.90
N ALA A 357 9.59 14.09 1.87
CA ALA A 357 9.22 15.37 1.27
C ALA A 357 8.03 16.06 1.94
N SER A 358 7.45 15.46 2.98
CA SER A 358 6.24 15.96 3.64
C SER A 358 6.35 17.40 4.15
N SER A 359 7.53 17.83 4.60
CA SER A 359 7.78 19.24 4.98
C SER A 359 7.66 20.21 3.82
N GLU A 360 8.27 19.88 2.67
CA GLU A 360 8.28 20.71 1.48
C GLU A 360 6.91 20.70 0.80
N ILE A 361 6.22 19.56 0.77
CA ILE A 361 4.83 19.46 0.29
C ILE A 361 3.93 20.37 1.13
N LYS A 362 4.08 20.36 2.46
CA LYS A 362 3.33 21.22 3.37
C LYS A 362 3.60 22.71 3.11
N GLU A 363 4.85 23.08 2.82
CA GLU A 363 5.21 24.46 2.46
C GLU A 363 4.62 24.86 1.10
N LEU A 364 4.67 23.97 0.11
CA LEU A 364 4.25 24.23 -1.27
C LEU A 364 2.73 24.29 -1.44
N LEU A 365 2.02 23.31 -0.88
CA LEU A 365 0.59 23.07 -1.13
C LEU A 365 -0.27 23.41 0.09
N GLY A 366 0.33 23.46 1.28
CA GLY A 366 -0.36 23.66 2.56
C GLY A 366 -0.63 22.35 3.32
N PRO A 367 -0.98 22.44 4.61
CA PRO A 367 -1.03 21.31 5.54
C PRO A 367 -2.17 20.31 5.29
N ASN A 368 -3.18 20.70 4.53
CA ASN A 368 -4.39 19.89 4.30
C ASN A 368 -4.46 19.32 2.88
N LYS A 369 -3.38 19.44 2.11
CA LYS A 369 -3.28 18.88 0.75
C LYS A 369 -2.58 17.53 0.80
N TRP A 370 -2.73 16.78 -0.28
CA TRP A 370 -1.93 15.57 -0.54
C TRP A 370 -2.02 14.49 0.53
N GLN A 371 -3.14 14.47 1.27
CA GLN A 371 -3.36 13.50 2.34
C GLN A 371 -2.25 13.55 3.41
N LEU A 372 -1.60 14.71 3.61
CA LEU A 372 -0.54 14.89 4.62
C LEU A 372 -0.99 14.53 6.04
N ASN A 373 -2.29 14.63 6.33
CA ASN A 373 -2.88 14.19 7.59
C ASN A 373 -2.84 12.67 7.82
N ARG A 374 -2.59 11.88 6.76
CA ARG A 374 -2.45 10.42 6.79
C ARG A 374 -1.00 9.95 6.93
N VAL A 375 -0.03 10.86 6.76
CA VAL A 375 1.41 10.55 6.91
C VAL A 375 1.68 10.12 8.36
N PRO A 376 2.26 8.93 8.58
CA PRO A 376 2.65 8.51 9.93
C PRO A 376 3.68 9.47 10.52
N VAL A 377 3.48 9.88 11.77
CA VAL A 377 4.52 10.62 12.49
C VAL A 377 5.72 9.70 12.76
N GLU A 378 6.92 10.27 12.83
CA GLU A 378 8.17 9.50 13.02
C GLU A 378 8.14 8.57 14.26
N GLU A 379 7.40 8.94 15.31
CA GLU A 379 7.21 8.09 16.50
C GLU A 379 6.56 6.74 16.15
N VAL A 380 5.71 6.65 15.12
CA VAL A 380 5.13 5.39 14.66
C VAL A 380 6.23 4.41 14.29
N ALA A 381 7.10 4.81 13.37
CA ALA A 381 8.19 3.97 12.88
C ALA A 381 9.11 3.54 14.05
N GLN A 382 9.42 4.48 14.95
CA GLN A 382 10.26 4.21 16.11
C GLN A 382 9.65 3.19 17.06
N VAL A 383 8.36 3.33 17.40
CA VAL A 383 7.66 2.43 18.31
C VAL A 383 7.59 1.01 17.76
N PHE A 384 7.29 0.84 16.47
CA PHE A 384 7.16 -0.49 15.87
C PHE A 384 8.52 -1.16 15.57
N ALA A 385 9.54 -0.37 15.20
CA ALA A 385 10.91 -0.86 15.11
C ALA A 385 11.43 -1.34 16.49
N ASP A 386 11.18 -0.56 17.55
CA ASP A 386 11.55 -0.92 18.92
C ASP A 386 10.71 -2.06 19.50
N ALA A 387 9.49 -2.26 19.00
CA ALA A 387 8.70 -3.47 19.24
C ALA A 387 9.25 -4.70 18.49
N GLY A 388 10.33 -4.55 17.73
CA GLY A 388 11.04 -5.66 17.08
C GLY A 388 10.53 -6.01 15.68
N LEU A 389 9.63 -5.22 15.09
CA LEU A 389 9.31 -5.37 13.67
C LEU A 389 10.50 -4.92 12.82
N LYS A 390 10.82 -5.75 11.82
CA LYS A 390 11.97 -5.53 10.93
C LYS A 390 11.55 -5.19 9.51
N ILE A 391 10.44 -5.78 9.08
CA ILE A 391 9.84 -5.54 7.77
C ILE A 391 8.32 -5.52 7.89
N HIS A 392 7.70 -4.59 7.16
CA HIS A 392 6.27 -4.40 7.10
C HIS A 392 5.82 -4.14 5.65
N PHE A 393 4.75 -4.81 5.21
CA PHE A 393 4.09 -4.52 3.94
C PHE A 393 2.81 -3.73 4.18
N GLY A 394 2.80 -2.47 3.70
CA GLY A 394 1.68 -1.54 3.74
C GLY A 394 0.95 -1.41 2.40
N GLY A 395 -0.19 -0.72 2.42
CA GLY A 395 -0.98 -0.32 1.26
C GLY A 395 -1.57 1.07 1.42
N HIS A 396 -2.88 1.23 1.20
CA HIS A 396 -3.69 2.42 1.47
C HIS A 396 -3.46 3.61 0.54
N MET A 397 -2.20 3.91 0.22
CA MET A 397 -1.83 5.07 -0.60
C MET A 397 -1.85 4.80 -2.10
N HIS A 398 -1.96 3.51 -2.50
CA HIS A 398 -1.92 3.03 -3.88
C HIS A 398 -0.60 3.38 -4.60
N ILE A 399 0.50 3.45 -3.86
CA ILE A 399 1.82 3.77 -4.40
C ILE A 399 2.79 2.60 -4.23
N ASN A 400 3.79 2.55 -5.10
CA ASN A 400 4.95 1.70 -4.98
C ASN A 400 6.09 2.49 -4.34
N ASP A 401 6.50 2.11 -3.12
CA ASP A 401 7.54 2.84 -2.38
C ASP A 401 8.20 1.94 -1.31
N THR A 402 9.35 2.34 -0.77
CA THR A 402 10.01 1.72 0.38
C THR A 402 10.60 2.77 1.34
N GLY A 403 10.07 2.82 2.56
CA GLY A 403 10.59 3.64 3.64
C GLY A 403 11.52 2.85 4.59
N ILE A 404 12.56 3.50 5.12
CA ILE A 404 13.48 2.88 6.08
C ILE A 404 13.66 3.82 7.28
N ARG A 405 13.53 3.27 8.50
CA ARG A 405 13.84 3.99 9.74
C ARG A 405 14.66 3.15 10.69
N THR A 406 15.72 3.76 11.22
CA THR A 406 16.56 3.18 12.28
C THR A 406 16.39 4.01 13.54
N THR A 407 15.99 3.37 14.64
CA THR A 407 15.81 4.06 15.92
C THR A 407 17.14 4.37 16.59
N SER A 408 17.11 5.23 17.61
CA SER A 408 18.30 5.51 18.44
C SER A 408 18.84 4.27 19.17
N LYS A 409 18.05 3.19 19.30
CA LYS A 409 18.47 1.89 19.85
C LYS A 409 19.12 0.98 18.79
N GLY A 410 19.17 1.40 17.54
CA GLY A 410 19.69 0.62 16.42
C GLY A 410 18.73 -0.43 15.87
N ASN A 411 17.42 -0.33 16.18
CA ASN A 411 16.42 -1.19 15.54
C ASN A 411 15.98 -0.58 14.22
N THR A 412 15.95 -1.38 13.15
CA THR A 412 15.57 -0.92 11.81
C THR A 412 14.23 -1.52 11.38
N LEU A 413 13.33 -0.67 10.91
CA LEU A 413 12.08 -1.06 10.23
C LEU A 413 12.16 -0.67 8.76
N VAL A 414 11.92 -1.65 7.89
CA VAL A 414 11.69 -1.43 6.45
C VAL A 414 10.19 -1.52 6.18
N ASN A 415 9.59 -0.44 5.70
CA ASN A 415 8.20 -0.41 5.28
C ASN A 415 8.13 -0.45 3.75
N VAL A 416 7.66 -1.55 3.20
CA VAL A 416 7.40 -1.70 1.76
C VAL A 416 5.96 -1.30 1.48
N GLN A 417 5.74 -0.25 0.69
CA GLN A 417 4.43 0.09 0.17
C GLN A 417 4.10 -0.78 -1.03
N THR A 418 2.99 -1.50 -0.93
CA THR A 418 2.48 -2.37 -1.98
C THR A 418 1.62 -1.54 -2.92
N PRO A 419 1.94 -1.47 -4.22
CA PRO A 419 1.08 -0.79 -5.19
C PRO A 419 -0.28 -1.47 -5.30
N SER A 420 -1.26 -0.72 -5.78
CA SER A 420 -2.61 -1.21 -6.03
C SER A 420 -2.74 -1.73 -7.46
N LEU A 421 -3.54 -2.78 -7.66
CA LEU A 421 -3.98 -3.19 -9.00
C LEU A 421 -4.98 -2.20 -9.64
N ALA A 422 -5.54 -1.29 -8.85
CA ALA A 422 -6.51 -0.29 -9.27
C ALA A 422 -5.90 1.09 -9.55
N ALA A 423 -4.56 1.20 -9.58
CA ALA A 423 -3.85 2.46 -9.81
C ALA A 423 -2.59 2.25 -10.66
N TYR A 424 -2.00 3.35 -11.12
CA TYR A 424 -0.76 3.35 -11.90
C TYR A 424 0.47 3.23 -10.96
N ILE A 425 1.41 2.31 -11.17
CA ILE A 425 1.43 1.17 -12.12
C ILE A 425 0.83 -0.07 -11.45
N PRO A 426 -0.07 -0.81 -12.12
CA PRO A 426 -0.74 -1.96 -11.53
C PRO A 426 0.26 -3.08 -11.27
N ALA A 427 0.44 -3.45 -10.01
CA ALA A 427 1.44 -4.44 -9.60
C ALA A 427 1.11 -5.08 -8.26
N TYR A 428 1.87 -6.12 -7.91
CA TYR A 428 1.89 -6.73 -6.58
C TYR A 428 3.33 -6.91 -6.09
N LYS A 429 3.55 -7.03 -4.78
CA LYS A 429 4.89 -7.31 -4.22
C LYS A 429 5.09 -8.81 -4.02
N LEU A 430 6.25 -9.32 -4.41
CA LEU A 430 6.67 -10.69 -4.17
C LEU A 430 7.87 -10.72 -3.25
N LEU A 431 7.71 -11.27 -2.05
CA LEU A 431 8.82 -11.56 -1.14
C LEU A 431 9.26 -13.01 -1.33
N THR A 432 10.55 -13.24 -1.50
CA THR A 432 11.19 -14.56 -1.48
C THR A 432 12.18 -14.64 -0.32
N ILE A 433 11.96 -15.55 0.61
CA ILE A 433 12.90 -15.78 1.73
C ILE A 433 14.16 -16.45 1.18
N LYS A 434 15.33 -15.95 1.56
CA LYS A 434 16.65 -16.50 1.21
C LYS A 434 17.36 -16.99 2.46
N LYS A 435 18.57 -17.53 2.31
CA LYS A 435 19.44 -17.91 3.44
C LYS A 435 19.87 -16.68 4.24
N ASP A 436 20.37 -16.92 5.45
CA ASP A 436 21.07 -15.92 6.28
C ASP A 436 20.23 -14.67 6.64
N ASN A 437 18.92 -14.83 6.82
CA ASN A 437 17.96 -13.76 7.13
C ASN A 437 17.74 -12.73 6.00
N LEU A 438 18.18 -13.05 4.78
CA LEU A 438 17.90 -12.22 3.61
C LEU A 438 16.49 -12.50 3.09
N VAL A 439 15.80 -11.43 2.69
CA VAL A 439 14.59 -11.50 1.87
C VAL A 439 14.83 -10.74 0.57
N ASP A 440 14.42 -11.32 -0.54
CA ASP A 440 14.43 -10.71 -1.87
C ASP A 440 13.01 -10.24 -2.19
N ILE A 441 12.86 -9.01 -2.67
CA ILE A 441 11.57 -8.36 -2.88
C ILE A 441 11.54 -7.84 -4.30
N GLN A 442 10.48 -8.20 -5.02
CA GLN A 442 10.23 -7.82 -6.40
C GLN A 442 8.85 -7.18 -6.54
N THR A 443 8.74 -6.14 -7.35
CA THR A 443 7.45 -5.59 -7.76
C THR A 443 7.06 -6.20 -9.10
N ILE A 444 6.03 -7.03 -9.10
CA ILE A 444 5.56 -7.74 -10.28
C ILE A 444 4.45 -6.93 -10.93
N THR A 445 4.74 -6.28 -12.05
CA THR A 445 3.75 -5.51 -12.80
C THR A 445 2.77 -6.42 -13.53
N ILE A 446 1.51 -5.99 -13.59
CA ILE A 446 0.39 -6.68 -14.24
C ILE A 446 -0.06 -5.85 -15.43
N ASP A 447 0.58 -6.07 -16.57
CA ASP A 447 0.28 -5.35 -17.82
C ASP A 447 -0.75 -6.08 -18.70
N ASN A 448 -0.55 -7.40 -18.87
CA ASN A 448 -1.46 -8.23 -19.65
C ASN A 448 -2.66 -8.67 -18.81
N VAL A 449 -3.77 -7.94 -18.94
CA VAL A 449 -5.03 -8.24 -18.24
C VAL A 449 -6.11 -8.65 -19.25
N PRO A 450 -6.41 -9.95 -19.40
CA PRO A 450 -7.49 -10.39 -20.27
C PRO A 450 -8.82 -9.76 -19.87
N GLY A 451 -9.49 -9.14 -20.84
CA GLY A 451 -10.83 -8.57 -20.68
C GLY A 451 -10.90 -7.16 -20.08
N TYR A 452 -9.76 -6.47 -19.84
CA TYR A 452 -9.79 -5.08 -19.34
C TYR A 452 -10.57 -4.12 -20.26
N ASP A 453 -10.63 -4.41 -21.55
CA ASP A 453 -11.35 -3.63 -22.57
C ASP A 453 -12.80 -4.10 -22.79
N GLU A 454 -13.32 -5.05 -21.98
CA GLU A 454 -14.68 -5.57 -22.13
C GLU A 454 -15.75 -4.50 -21.93
N LEU A 455 -15.46 -3.43 -21.17
CA LEU A 455 -16.41 -2.41 -20.76
C LEU A 455 -16.43 -1.17 -21.67
N PHE A 456 -15.56 -1.09 -22.67
CA PHE A 456 -15.39 0.14 -23.47
C PHE A 456 -16.65 0.57 -24.22
N ASP A 457 -17.46 -0.37 -24.72
CA ASP A 457 -18.73 -0.05 -25.38
C ASP A 457 -19.76 0.55 -24.40
N LEU A 458 -19.72 0.15 -23.14
CA LEU A 458 -20.55 0.72 -22.09
C LEU A 458 -20.12 2.16 -21.76
N TYR A 459 -18.81 2.42 -21.67
CA TYR A 459 -18.30 3.79 -21.45
C TYR A 459 -18.56 4.70 -22.65
N LYS A 460 -18.51 4.17 -23.87
CA LYS A 460 -18.90 4.93 -25.06
C LYS A 460 -20.36 5.38 -25.00
N MET A 461 -21.26 4.54 -24.48
CA MET A 461 -22.66 4.91 -24.26
C MET A 461 -22.79 6.04 -23.23
N GLU A 462 -22.05 5.99 -22.11
CA GLU A 462 -21.98 7.10 -21.14
C GLU A 462 -21.46 8.39 -21.80
N TYR A 463 -20.37 8.30 -22.57
CA TYR A 463 -19.79 9.45 -23.25
C TYR A 463 -20.80 10.16 -24.15
N GLN A 464 -21.50 9.39 -24.99
CA GLN A 464 -22.55 9.91 -25.87
C GLN A 464 -23.69 10.56 -25.09
N PHE A 465 -24.07 9.98 -23.95
CA PHE A 465 -25.04 10.58 -23.07
C PHE A 465 -24.55 11.93 -22.53
N LEU A 466 -23.34 12.01 -21.99
CA LEU A 466 -22.75 13.25 -21.47
C LEU A 466 -22.63 14.34 -22.56
N GLU A 467 -22.24 13.96 -23.79
CA GLU A 467 -22.22 14.88 -24.93
C GLU A 467 -23.63 15.43 -25.23
N SER A 468 -24.65 14.57 -25.23
CA SER A 468 -26.04 14.99 -25.45
C SER A 468 -26.55 15.97 -24.39
N GLN A 469 -26.01 15.90 -23.17
CA GLN A 469 -26.33 16.81 -22.06
C GLN A 469 -25.51 18.10 -22.09
N ASN A 470 -24.60 18.28 -23.05
CA ASN A 470 -23.63 19.37 -23.08
C ASN A 470 -22.82 19.47 -21.77
N THR A 471 -22.48 18.33 -21.18
CA THR A 471 -21.69 18.26 -19.95
C THR A 471 -20.32 18.91 -20.19
N LYS A 472 -19.87 19.73 -19.24
CA LYS A 472 -18.53 20.32 -19.28
C LYS A 472 -17.50 19.32 -18.80
N ASP A 473 -16.27 19.45 -19.30
CA ASP A 473 -15.12 18.67 -18.85
C ASP A 473 -15.33 17.15 -18.93
N ILE A 474 -16.03 16.67 -19.96
CA ILE A 474 -16.13 15.23 -20.25
C ILE A 474 -14.72 14.65 -20.32
N TRP A 475 -14.57 13.42 -19.83
CA TRP A 475 -13.32 12.68 -19.90
C TRP A 475 -12.86 12.46 -21.34
N ASN A 476 -11.56 12.27 -21.58
CA ASN A 476 -11.05 12.10 -22.94
C ASN A 476 -11.34 10.69 -23.49
N ILE A 477 -12.14 10.60 -24.56
CA ILE A 477 -12.54 9.34 -25.19
C ILE A 477 -11.37 8.46 -25.70
N ASP A 478 -10.19 9.05 -25.91
CA ASP A 478 -9.01 8.31 -26.36
C ASP A 478 -8.52 7.25 -25.36
N ILE A 479 -8.95 7.31 -24.10
CA ILE A 479 -8.70 6.24 -23.11
C ILE A 479 -9.23 4.87 -23.60
N LEU A 480 -10.31 4.87 -24.40
CA LEU A 480 -10.88 3.65 -24.99
C LEU A 480 -10.05 3.08 -26.16
N LYS A 481 -8.92 3.71 -26.51
CA LYS A 481 -7.97 3.26 -27.55
C LYS A 481 -6.69 2.66 -26.96
N THR A 482 -6.61 2.57 -25.64
CA THR A 482 -5.48 1.95 -24.92
C THR A 482 -5.32 0.49 -25.33
N LYS A 483 -4.08 -0.02 -25.31
CA LYS A 483 -3.75 -1.36 -25.86
C LYS A 483 -3.39 -2.38 -24.79
N SER A 484 -3.08 -1.92 -23.60
CA SER A 484 -2.86 -2.76 -22.43
C SER A 484 -3.46 -2.13 -21.17
N TYR A 485 -3.45 -2.89 -20.07
CA TYR A 485 -3.92 -2.35 -18.80
C TYR A 485 -2.96 -1.30 -18.25
N HIS A 486 -1.65 -1.43 -18.48
CA HIS A 486 -0.69 -0.35 -18.19
C HIS A 486 -1.12 0.94 -18.89
N ASP A 487 -1.32 0.91 -20.21
CA ASP A 487 -1.75 2.09 -20.98
C ASP A 487 -3.03 2.71 -20.40
N PHE A 488 -3.99 1.87 -19.99
CA PHE A 488 -5.25 2.31 -19.38
C PHE A 488 -5.02 3.01 -18.03
N THR A 489 -4.22 2.44 -17.14
CA THR A 489 -3.91 3.05 -15.84
C THR A 489 -3.08 4.34 -15.97
N ASP A 490 -2.14 4.41 -16.92
CA ASP A 490 -1.39 5.63 -17.20
C ASP A 490 -2.31 6.74 -17.76
N PHE A 491 -3.24 6.38 -18.64
CA PHE A 491 -4.24 7.31 -19.14
C PHE A 491 -5.18 7.78 -18.01
N HIS A 492 -5.60 6.88 -17.13
CA HIS A 492 -6.37 7.23 -15.93
C HIS A 492 -5.62 8.22 -15.03
N LEU A 493 -4.32 8.03 -14.79
CA LEU A 493 -3.50 8.98 -14.05
C LEU A 493 -3.44 10.35 -14.74
N LYS A 494 -3.26 10.40 -16.07
CA LYS A 494 -3.29 11.65 -16.85
C LYS A 494 -4.62 12.39 -16.72
N GLU A 495 -5.74 11.68 -16.81
CA GLU A 495 -7.06 12.28 -16.62
C GLU A 495 -7.28 12.73 -15.18
N LEU A 496 -6.78 12.00 -14.18
CA LEU A 496 -6.81 12.47 -12.78
C LEU A 496 -6.04 13.77 -12.57
N VAL A 497 -4.87 13.89 -13.19
CA VAL A 497 -4.10 15.14 -13.17
C VAL A 497 -4.93 16.28 -13.77
N ARG A 498 -5.50 16.07 -14.96
CA ARG A 498 -6.29 17.07 -15.70
C ARG A 498 -7.57 17.48 -14.97
N LEU A 499 -8.38 16.51 -14.58
CA LEU A 499 -9.74 16.69 -14.06
C LEU A 499 -9.76 17.08 -12.59
N ARG A 500 -8.77 16.62 -11.81
CA ARG A 500 -8.79 16.74 -10.35
C ARG A 500 -7.55 17.41 -9.79
N PHE A 501 -6.38 16.77 -9.89
CA PHE A 501 -5.22 17.20 -9.11
C PHE A 501 -4.76 18.62 -9.43
N LEU A 502 -4.71 19.02 -10.71
CA LEU A 502 -4.33 20.39 -11.07
C LEU A 502 -5.27 21.44 -10.52
N LYS A 503 -6.57 21.14 -10.44
CA LYS A 503 -7.57 22.06 -9.90
C LYS A 503 -7.52 22.10 -8.37
N ASP A 504 -7.37 20.93 -7.75
CA ASP A 504 -7.59 20.77 -6.32
C ASP A 504 -6.33 20.97 -5.49
N ASP A 505 -5.15 20.59 -6.00
CA ASP A 505 -3.91 20.57 -5.20
C ASP A 505 -3.05 21.83 -5.40
N TRP A 506 -2.93 22.32 -6.63
CA TRP A 506 -1.89 23.28 -7.00
C TRP A 506 -2.33 24.75 -6.89
N PRO A 507 -1.43 25.66 -6.44
CA PRO A 507 -1.68 27.11 -6.51
C PRO A 507 -1.96 27.57 -7.94
N PHE A 508 -2.92 28.49 -8.12
CA PHE A 508 -3.33 28.97 -9.44
C PHE A 508 -2.17 29.49 -10.29
N ALA A 509 -1.29 30.33 -9.72
CA ALA A 509 -0.15 30.90 -10.44
C ALA A 509 0.85 29.82 -10.89
N PHE A 510 1.08 28.81 -10.07
CA PHE A 510 1.93 27.68 -10.39
C PHE A 510 1.34 26.86 -11.55
N LYS A 511 0.05 26.51 -11.44
CA LYS A 511 -0.68 25.80 -12.50
C LYS A 511 -0.65 26.57 -13.82
N ASP A 512 -1.00 27.87 -13.80
CA ASP A 512 -1.01 28.73 -14.99
C ASP A 512 0.37 28.76 -15.66
N PHE A 513 1.44 28.88 -14.86
CA PHE A 513 2.80 28.86 -15.38
C PHE A 513 3.15 27.51 -16.04
N PHE A 514 2.92 26.38 -15.35
CA PHE A 514 3.29 25.06 -15.88
C PHE A 514 2.47 24.65 -17.11
N LEU A 515 1.23 25.12 -17.25
CA LEU A 515 0.43 24.87 -18.44
C LEU A 515 0.91 25.65 -19.68
N ASN A 516 1.74 26.69 -19.49
CA ASN A 516 2.21 27.57 -20.58
C ASN A 516 3.73 27.51 -20.82
N VAL A 517 4.48 26.69 -20.07
CA VAL A 517 5.95 26.58 -20.17
C VAL A 517 6.38 25.29 -20.87
N SER A 518 7.46 25.35 -21.65
CA SER A 518 8.13 24.16 -22.20
C SER A 518 9.33 23.74 -21.36
N GLY A 519 9.80 22.50 -21.52
CA GLY A 519 11.04 22.05 -20.87
C GLY A 519 12.26 22.87 -21.27
N LYS A 520 12.33 23.31 -22.54
CA LYS A 520 13.39 24.21 -23.02
C LYS A 520 13.34 25.56 -22.31
N ASP A 521 12.13 26.11 -22.14
CA ASP A 521 11.97 27.36 -21.41
C ASP A 521 12.40 27.22 -19.95
N LEU A 522 12.01 26.13 -19.27
CA LEU A 522 12.42 25.86 -17.89
C LEU A 522 13.94 25.77 -17.75
N LEU A 523 14.63 25.14 -18.70
CA LEU A 523 16.09 25.05 -18.68
C LEU A 523 16.76 26.42 -18.81
N VAL A 524 16.23 27.29 -19.68
CA VAL A 524 16.72 28.66 -19.82
C VAL A 524 16.43 29.47 -18.56
N LEU A 525 15.21 29.40 -18.02
CA LEU A 525 14.82 30.06 -16.77
C LEU A 525 15.66 29.61 -15.57
N ALA A 526 16.01 28.32 -15.49
CA ALA A 526 16.89 27.81 -14.45
C ALA A 526 18.29 28.45 -14.48
N ASN A 527 18.70 29.05 -15.61
CA ASN A 527 20.01 29.67 -15.80
C ASN A 527 19.99 31.19 -15.95
N ILE A 528 18.82 31.81 -16.07
CA ILE A 528 18.69 33.26 -16.25
C ILE A 528 19.04 34.02 -14.96
N GLN A 529 19.73 35.14 -15.10
CA GLN A 529 20.16 35.99 -13.98
C GLN A 529 19.42 37.32 -14.05
N THR A 530 18.32 37.43 -13.30
CA THR A 530 17.48 38.64 -13.26
C THR A 530 16.69 38.73 -11.96
N ASP A 531 16.26 39.94 -11.60
CA ASP A 531 15.37 40.22 -10.48
C ASP A 531 13.89 39.91 -10.81
N LYS A 532 13.54 39.70 -12.07
CA LYS A 532 12.15 39.49 -12.52
C LYS A 532 11.61 38.08 -12.21
N ASP A 533 10.28 38.01 -12.04
CA ASP A 533 9.53 36.76 -11.88
C ASP A 533 9.50 35.93 -13.16
N PHE A 534 9.54 34.59 -13.06
CA PHE A 534 9.55 33.71 -14.24
C PHE A 534 8.33 33.88 -15.15
N ASN A 535 7.16 34.16 -14.59
CA ASN A 535 5.96 34.43 -15.39
C ASN A 535 6.10 35.74 -16.18
N PHE A 536 6.71 36.76 -15.57
CA PHE A 536 7.02 38.01 -16.27
C PHE A 536 8.02 37.77 -17.40
N ILE A 537 9.08 37.00 -17.15
CA ILE A 537 10.11 36.70 -18.15
C ILE A 537 9.49 36.00 -19.36
N LEU A 538 8.69 34.95 -19.16
CA LEU A 538 8.06 34.21 -20.26
C LEU A 538 7.13 35.07 -21.11
N LYS A 539 6.39 35.99 -20.49
CA LYS A 539 5.48 36.91 -21.20
C LYS A 539 6.20 38.05 -21.91
N ASN A 540 7.46 38.34 -21.55
CA ASN A 540 8.22 39.49 -22.04
C ASN A 540 9.63 39.12 -22.57
N LYS A 541 9.77 37.95 -23.21
CA LYS A 541 11.07 37.47 -23.71
C LYS A 541 11.81 38.49 -24.60
N GLU A 542 11.09 39.26 -25.42
CA GLU A 542 11.68 40.31 -26.26
C GLU A 542 12.30 41.45 -25.45
N ALA A 543 11.68 41.85 -24.35
CA ALA A 543 12.22 42.89 -23.46
C ALA A 543 13.48 42.42 -22.71
N LEU A 544 13.62 41.11 -22.52
CA LEU A 544 14.74 40.46 -21.82
C LEU A 544 15.61 39.63 -22.79
N LYS A 545 15.66 40.01 -24.08
CA LYS A 545 16.32 39.21 -25.12
C LYS A 545 17.80 38.96 -24.84
N LYS A 546 18.48 39.89 -24.16
CA LYS A 546 19.90 39.78 -23.84
C LYS A 546 20.10 38.73 -22.75
N GLU A 547 19.37 38.85 -21.65
CA GLU A 547 19.39 37.94 -20.52
C GLU A 547 18.97 36.53 -20.95
N TRP A 548 17.96 36.43 -21.81
CA TRP A 548 17.51 35.16 -22.39
C TRP A 548 18.60 34.50 -23.25
N ALA A 549 19.25 35.25 -24.14
CA ALA A 549 20.31 34.72 -24.99
C ALA A 549 21.53 34.26 -24.17
N GLU A 550 21.93 35.01 -23.15
CA GLU A 550 23.01 34.63 -22.21
C GLU A 550 22.66 33.34 -21.45
N ALA A 551 21.43 33.24 -20.95
CA ALA A 551 20.93 32.05 -20.26
C ALA A 551 20.82 30.83 -21.18
N GLU A 552 20.44 31.01 -22.45
CA GLU A 552 20.41 29.95 -23.46
C GLU A 552 21.82 29.46 -23.80
N GLN A 553 22.79 30.35 -23.97
CA GLN A 553 24.19 29.96 -24.18
C GLN A 553 24.74 29.15 -23.01
N LYS A 554 24.46 29.58 -21.78
CA LYS A 554 24.83 28.84 -20.57
C LYS A 554 24.15 27.47 -20.53
N SER A 555 22.86 27.40 -20.85
CA SER A 555 22.09 26.15 -20.93
C SER A 555 22.71 25.18 -21.94
N ASN A 556 23.05 25.65 -23.15
CA ASN A 556 23.68 24.82 -24.18
C ASN A 556 25.04 24.28 -23.75
N LYS A 557 25.83 25.07 -23.01
CA LYS A 557 27.10 24.61 -22.44
C LYS A 557 26.89 23.50 -21.41
N ILE A 558 25.94 23.68 -20.48
CA ILE A 558 25.59 22.67 -19.47
C ILE A 558 25.12 21.36 -20.12
N LEU A 559 24.28 21.45 -21.15
CA LEU A 559 23.83 20.30 -21.94
C LEU A 559 25.00 19.53 -22.56
N ALA A 560 25.93 20.25 -23.21
CA ALA A 560 27.10 19.65 -23.84
C ALA A 560 28.02 18.96 -22.83
N GLU A 561 28.29 19.60 -21.67
CA GLU A 561 29.12 19.05 -20.60
C GLU A 561 28.54 17.77 -19.99
N ASN A 562 27.22 17.62 -19.99
CA ASN A 562 26.53 16.47 -19.41
C ASN A 562 26.12 15.40 -20.43
N ASN A 563 26.48 15.57 -21.71
CA ASN A 563 26.05 14.71 -22.81
C ASN A 563 24.52 14.52 -22.84
N VAL A 564 23.79 15.64 -22.80
CA VAL A 564 22.33 15.72 -22.90
C VAL A 564 21.98 16.59 -24.09
N LYS A 565 20.99 16.20 -24.90
CA LYS A 565 20.61 16.93 -26.11
C LYS A 565 19.48 17.93 -25.81
N LYS A 566 19.39 19.02 -26.57
CA LYS A 566 18.30 20.00 -26.44
C LYS A 566 16.92 19.38 -26.69
N GLU A 567 16.87 18.34 -27.51
CA GLU A 567 15.65 17.58 -27.80
C GLU A 567 15.17 16.75 -26.60
N ASP A 568 16.02 16.51 -25.60
CA ASP A 568 15.65 15.80 -24.36
C ASP A 568 14.74 16.66 -23.46
N PHE A 569 14.60 17.94 -23.82
CA PHE A 569 13.68 18.91 -23.24
C PHE A 569 12.43 19.17 -24.12
N ASN A 570 12.15 18.31 -25.12
CA ASN A 570 10.93 18.36 -25.94
C ASN A 570 9.72 17.79 -25.18
N TRP A 571 9.34 18.45 -24.10
CA TRP A 571 8.15 18.15 -23.31
C TRP A 571 7.55 19.46 -22.80
N THR A 572 6.26 19.43 -22.46
CA THR A 572 5.53 20.56 -21.90
C THR A 572 5.56 20.53 -20.38
N GLY A 573 5.26 21.65 -19.72
CA GLY A 573 5.11 21.65 -18.26
C GLY A 573 3.95 20.76 -17.79
N TYR A 574 2.92 20.53 -18.62
CA TYR A 574 1.90 19.51 -18.33
C TYR A 574 2.49 18.10 -18.30
N ASP A 575 3.32 17.74 -19.28
CA ASP A 575 3.99 16.43 -19.28
C ASP A 575 4.93 16.29 -18.06
N PHE A 576 5.54 17.38 -17.61
CA PHE A 576 6.36 17.38 -16.39
C PHE A 576 5.53 17.15 -15.12
N LEU A 577 4.34 17.74 -15.04
CA LEU A 577 3.39 17.50 -13.94
C LEU A 577 2.90 16.06 -13.94
N VAL A 578 2.58 15.48 -15.10
CA VAL A 578 2.20 14.07 -15.21
C VAL A 578 3.34 13.18 -14.70
N ASP A 579 4.57 13.40 -15.16
CA ASP A 579 5.73 12.62 -14.74
C ASP A 579 6.02 12.76 -13.24
N PHE A 580 5.77 13.95 -12.65
CA PHE A 580 5.81 14.16 -11.21
C PHE A 580 4.86 13.22 -10.45
N TYR A 581 3.62 13.07 -10.93
CA TYR A 581 2.67 12.10 -10.36
C TYR A 581 3.02 10.65 -10.68
N ARG A 582 3.67 10.36 -11.82
CA ARG A 582 4.14 9.00 -12.13
C ARG A 582 5.20 8.54 -11.14
N PHE A 583 6.23 9.35 -10.89
CA PHE A 583 7.26 9.03 -9.90
C PHE A 583 6.68 8.91 -8.49
N ARG A 584 5.80 9.84 -8.08
CA ARG A 584 5.09 9.71 -6.79
C ARG A 584 4.34 8.38 -6.65
N SER A 585 3.75 7.89 -7.72
CA SER A 585 2.88 6.70 -7.66
C SER A 585 3.68 5.40 -7.80
N ALA A 586 4.77 5.40 -8.57
CA ALA A 586 5.41 4.18 -9.03
C ALA A 586 6.93 4.09 -8.71
N ASP A 587 7.53 5.14 -8.14
CA ASP A 587 8.97 5.27 -7.90
C ASP A 587 9.75 4.92 -9.20
N GLU A 588 10.74 4.05 -9.14
CA GLU A 588 11.58 3.62 -10.27
C GLU A 588 10.82 2.90 -11.38
N LEU A 589 9.61 2.38 -11.11
CA LEU A 589 8.78 1.81 -12.18
C LEU A 589 8.29 2.87 -13.16
N ALA A 590 8.19 4.14 -12.74
CA ALA A 590 7.81 5.26 -13.61
C ALA A 590 8.78 5.44 -14.79
N LEU A 591 10.03 4.94 -14.68
CA LEU A 591 11.03 5.03 -15.74
C LEU A 591 10.63 4.30 -17.02
N VAL A 592 9.68 3.36 -16.96
CA VAL A 592 9.11 2.73 -18.16
C VAL A 592 8.42 3.76 -19.05
N ASP A 593 7.71 4.72 -18.46
CA ASP A 593 6.95 5.76 -19.19
C ASP A 593 7.70 7.09 -19.31
N VAL A 594 8.52 7.43 -18.31
CA VAL A 594 9.31 8.65 -18.32
C VAL A 594 10.58 8.50 -19.15
N SER A 595 11.19 7.32 -19.17
CA SER A 595 12.55 7.01 -19.66
C SER A 595 13.69 7.60 -18.81
N GLU A 596 14.78 6.85 -18.75
CA GLU A 596 16.05 7.27 -18.11
C GLU A 596 16.59 8.58 -18.69
N LYS A 597 16.43 8.78 -20.00
CA LYS A 597 16.90 9.97 -20.69
C LYS A 597 16.18 11.23 -20.20
N ARG A 598 14.86 11.15 -20.04
CA ARG A 598 14.04 12.26 -19.54
C ARG A 598 14.25 12.50 -18.05
N ALA A 599 14.39 11.43 -17.25
CA ALA A 599 14.79 11.54 -15.84
C ALA A 599 16.16 12.24 -15.68
N LYS A 600 17.13 11.94 -16.55
CA LYS A 600 18.42 12.66 -16.60
C LYS A 600 18.24 14.15 -16.94
N ALA A 601 17.37 14.48 -17.89
CA ALA A 601 17.04 15.88 -18.21
C ALA A 601 16.44 16.61 -17.01
N TYR A 602 15.55 15.97 -16.24
CA TYR A 602 15.00 16.54 -15.02
C TYR A 602 16.04 16.77 -13.93
N ARG A 603 16.93 15.80 -13.69
CA ARG A 603 18.04 15.98 -12.74
C ARG A 603 18.93 17.16 -13.12
N LEU A 604 19.23 17.32 -14.42
CA LEU A 604 20.02 18.43 -14.93
C LEU A 604 19.31 19.79 -14.77
N LEU A 605 17.99 19.81 -14.98
CA LEU A 605 17.15 20.98 -14.72
C LEU A 605 17.22 21.38 -13.24
N SER A 606 17.00 20.43 -12.33
CA SER A 606 17.06 20.66 -10.89
C SER A 606 18.43 21.18 -10.46
N GLN A 607 19.52 20.57 -10.95
CA GLN A 607 20.90 21.02 -10.68
C GLN A 607 21.14 22.44 -11.19
N SER A 608 20.70 22.75 -12.41
CA SER A 608 20.81 24.10 -12.97
C SER A 608 20.05 25.11 -12.12
N PHE A 609 18.82 24.78 -11.71
CA PHE A 609 18.01 25.65 -10.89
C PHE A 609 18.67 25.91 -9.52
N PHE A 610 19.07 24.87 -8.80
CA PHE A 610 19.70 25.02 -7.48
C PHE A 610 21.09 25.66 -7.54
N GLY A 611 21.80 25.59 -8.66
CA GLY A 611 23.07 26.30 -8.85
C GLY A 611 22.92 27.82 -8.96
N ASN A 612 21.74 28.30 -9.38
CA ASN A 612 21.51 29.71 -9.70
C ASN A 612 20.46 30.40 -8.81
N HIS A 613 19.52 29.64 -8.26
CA HIS A 613 18.33 30.12 -7.54
C HIS A 613 18.15 29.44 -6.17
N LYS A 614 19.26 29.00 -5.55
CA LYS A 614 19.25 28.25 -4.27
C LYS A 614 18.57 29.01 -3.13
N GLU A 615 18.78 30.33 -3.09
CA GLU A 615 18.35 31.23 -2.01
C GLU A 615 16.98 31.88 -2.26
N ASP A 616 16.26 31.46 -3.30
CA ASP A 616 14.91 31.92 -3.63
C ASP A 616 13.86 31.32 -2.67
N THR A 617 14.10 31.45 -1.36
CA THR A 617 13.18 31.13 -0.27
C THR A 617 12.28 32.32 0.09
N SER A 618 12.30 33.39 -0.73
CA SER A 618 11.68 34.67 -0.39
C SER A 618 10.17 34.70 -0.71
N LYS A 619 9.41 35.44 0.09
CA LYS A 619 8.00 35.75 -0.18
C LYS A 619 7.78 36.71 -1.35
N GLU A 620 8.86 37.34 -1.82
CA GLU A 620 8.84 38.35 -2.88
C GLU A 620 8.82 37.74 -4.29
N LYS A 621 9.27 36.48 -4.41
CA LYS A 621 9.26 35.67 -5.64
C LYS A 621 8.52 34.34 -5.43
N PRO A 622 7.19 34.37 -5.20
CA PRO A 622 6.44 33.18 -4.79
C PRO A 622 6.48 32.05 -5.82
N LEU A 623 6.50 32.35 -7.12
CA LEU A 623 6.54 31.32 -8.16
C LEU A 623 7.90 30.60 -8.19
N GLN A 624 9.02 31.32 -8.10
CA GLN A 624 10.34 30.69 -8.02
C GLN A 624 10.49 29.83 -6.76
N ASN A 625 10.00 30.28 -5.61
CA ASN A 625 10.00 29.44 -4.41
C ASN A 625 9.14 28.18 -4.60
N GLN A 626 7.98 28.30 -5.26
CA GLN A 626 7.14 27.15 -5.58
C GLN A 626 7.85 26.16 -6.52
N ILE A 627 8.57 26.65 -7.55
CA ILE A 627 9.37 25.82 -8.45
C ILE A 627 10.53 25.16 -7.69
N ARG A 628 11.19 25.90 -6.79
CA ARG A 628 12.25 25.38 -5.92
C ARG A 628 11.74 24.20 -5.10
N LEU A 629 10.61 24.36 -4.40
CA LEU A 629 9.98 23.29 -3.62
C LEU A 629 9.56 22.12 -4.50
N PHE A 630 8.94 22.39 -5.65
CA PHE A 630 8.57 21.37 -6.62
C PHE A 630 9.77 20.51 -7.04
N LEU A 631 10.91 21.12 -7.39
CA LEU A 631 12.12 20.41 -7.78
C LEU A 631 12.77 19.65 -6.63
N ILE A 632 12.67 20.14 -5.38
CA ILE A 632 13.14 19.42 -4.20
C ILE A 632 12.31 18.14 -4.01
N ILE A 633 10.99 18.28 -4.00
CA ILE A 633 10.06 17.15 -3.85
C ILE A 633 10.28 16.16 -4.98
N PHE A 634 10.37 16.63 -6.22
CA PHE A 634 10.53 15.75 -7.37
C PHE A 634 11.87 15.01 -7.36
N ASN A 635 12.94 15.65 -6.91
CA ASN A 635 14.22 14.97 -6.75
C ASN A 635 14.17 13.87 -5.69
N LYS A 636 13.42 14.05 -4.59
CA LYS A 636 13.18 13.00 -3.58
C LYS A 636 12.45 11.82 -4.22
N PHE A 637 11.34 12.06 -4.93
CA PHE A 637 10.58 11.02 -5.65
C PHE A 637 11.37 10.27 -6.74
N MET A 638 12.49 10.83 -7.23
CA MET A 638 13.34 10.17 -8.23
C MET A 638 14.55 9.45 -7.61
N HIS A 639 14.79 9.58 -6.29
CA HIS A 639 16.05 9.18 -5.68
C HIS A 639 15.94 8.80 -4.20
N GLU A 640 15.31 7.66 -3.91
CA GLU A 640 15.28 7.07 -2.57
C GLU A 640 15.60 5.56 -2.57
N ALA A 641 15.17 4.87 -1.52
CA ALA A 641 15.34 3.44 -1.37
C ALA A 641 14.71 2.68 -2.55
N PRO A 642 15.30 1.55 -2.98
CA PRO A 642 14.78 0.81 -4.12
C PRO A 642 13.38 0.26 -3.84
N ALA A 643 12.49 0.39 -4.82
CA ALA A 643 11.11 -0.06 -4.71
C ALA A 643 10.69 -1.09 -5.78
N ASP A 644 11.53 -1.48 -6.74
CA ASP A 644 11.25 -2.53 -7.72
C ASP A 644 11.87 -3.87 -7.32
N HIS A 645 13.20 -4.02 -7.46
CA HIS A 645 13.91 -5.25 -7.11
C HIS A 645 15.07 -4.98 -6.15
N PHE A 646 14.95 -5.50 -4.93
CA PHE A 646 15.93 -5.30 -3.88
C PHE A 646 15.93 -6.46 -2.88
N SER A 647 16.97 -6.51 -2.04
CA SER A 647 17.01 -7.44 -0.91
C SER A 647 17.15 -6.69 0.41
N VAL A 648 16.53 -7.20 1.46
CA VAL A 648 16.63 -6.70 2.84
C VAL A 648 17.28 -7.76 3.71
N ASP A 649 18.32 -7.39 4.46
CA ASP A 649 18.85 -8.21 5.54
C ASP A 649 18.04 -7.95 6.82
N LEU A 650 17.21 -8.91 7.22
CA LEU A 650 16.35 -8.78 8.40
C LEU A 650 17.15 -8.69 9.71
N LYS A 651 18.47 -8.90 9.73
CA LYS A 651 19.29 -8.75 10.93
C LYS A 651 19.61 -7.28 11.24
N ASN A 652 19.92 -6.48 10.24
CA ASN A 652 20.42 -5.11 10.37
C ASN A 652 19.60 -4.07 9.57
N GLY A 653 18.65 -4.52 8.75
CA GLY A 653 17.81 -3.69 7.89
C GLY A 653 18.52 -3.13 6.65
N VAL A 654 19.73 -3.61 6.32
CA VAL A 654 20.46 -3.16 5.13
C VAL A 654 19.70 -3.56 3.87
N ILE A 655 19.47 -2.57 3.00
CA ILE A 655 18.84 -2.74 1.71
C ILE A 655 19.89 -2.72 0.61
N ASN A 656 19.80 -3.66 -0.32
CA ASN A 656 20.64 -3.70 -1.52
C ASN A 656 19.75 -3.77 -2.76
N ARG A 657 19.80 -2.72 -3.58
CA ARG A 657 19.20 -2.69 -4.93
C ARG A 657 19.78 -3.83 -5.77
N LYS A 658 18.94 -4.49 -6.55
CA LYS A 658 19.34 -5.54 -7.51
C LYS A 658 19.15 -5.01 -8.92
N GLU A 659 20.07 -5.38 -9.81
CA GLU A 659 19.85 -5.20 -11.23
C GLU A 659 18.81 -6.21 -11.72
N ARG A 660 17.98 -5.77 -12.68
CA ARG A 660 16.95 -6.61 -13.30
C ARG A 660 17.54 -7.75 -14.13
#